data_AF-A0A2W4QPB0-F1
#
_entry.id   AF-A0A2W4QPB0-F1
#
_cell.length_a   1.000
_cell.length_b   1.000
_cell.length_c   1.000
_cell.angle_alpha   90.00
_cell.angle_beta   90.00
_cell.angle_gamma   90.00
#
_symmetry.space_group_name_H-M   'P 1'
#
loop_
_entity.id
_entity.type
_entity.pdbx_description
1 polymer ?
#
loop_
_entity_poly.entity_id
_entity_poly.type
_entity_poly.pdbx_seq_one_letter_code
_entity_poly.pdbx_strand_id
1 'polypeptide(L)'
;MKSIYCIQRTSQRENHWVRRFFGGLPATVMLLGLILSCNSASAAIGQLSSLVVANLSPAFDPSVTQYTIPKTSSCSTPVTATLANPTANSKLYVANNPATSGSKINAWYCSGDGTIQIVIYNVWTEVGRYTITPVQQAPPPPPIPPVSGKLTGLNIANLTPAFDPNVTQYTVPLLPTSCSVPTAVTVADPTNPNLKLYISSNPTTSGATVNAWVCGNQPSIDIVIYDEWTVVGHYVVTPVIAQAPPSSGSGGSTTGTGSGSSSGSTTPPPPAIANPPTEQIPATPPPPLTLPATSPVGKASAVRFLGQATFGPTPTDIATVQAVGLPYWMTQQYNLPMTVIPDGLNTNQVMSQLFANMANAPDELRQRMVFALSQIFVVSTNKNVNGDELIPWVTLLERNAFGNFRTLLKEVTFSPTMGKYLDLANSMRATASTSPNENYPREVMQLFTIGINHLNQDGSTKLDALGQPIPTYDQTTVREMARALTGLTYPTALGNTPQTNNWEYFVGLMEYRQSNHDTGTKTLLNGTVLPANQSVKQDIDAVIDNLFQHPNTAPFIATRLIRTLVKSNPSPAYIQRVANVFVDNGHGVRGDLWAVLTAIVTDAEAQAAPSTQTGHLKDPVIHVLNLCRALGAQVTDPSQFLYIFRNLGEQVLSPDTVFSFYSPLAPLPGNPGLYGPEFQIDSPGLAIQRANFIYQILTGQIGSALTVNLTPFTSLAGNPSALVEQVNQTLFQGSMSDGLRQVLLSVVGTGYDATAKAQIALYFAAISSEYSVQP
;
A
#
# COMPACT_ATOMS: atom_id res chain seq x y z
N MET A 1 44.53 -13.33 -9.19
CA MET A 1 44.35 -14.52 -10.05
C MET A 1 43.03 -14.36 -10.81
N LYS A 2 43.01 -14.83 -12.06
CA LYS A 2 42.10 -14.50 -13.17
C LYS A 2 40.69 -15.10 -13.08
N SER A 3 39.75 -14.42 -13.77
CA SER A 3 38.58 -14.88 -14.58
C SER A 3 37.31 -14.07 -14.23
N ILE A 4 36.86 -13.03 -14.99
CA ILE A 4 36.28 -12.96 -16.38
C ILE A 4 34.93 -13.72 -16.45
N TYR A 5 33.75 -13.09 -16.64
CA TYR A 5 33.16 -12.35 -17.80
C TYR A 5 32.23 -11.22 -17.28
N CYS A 6 32.14 -9.96 -17.74
CA CYS A 6 32.15 -9.27 -19.05
C CYS A 6 30.87 -9.46 -19.91
N ILE A 7 30.02 -8.42 -19.99
CA ILE A 7 29.50 -7.77 -21.22
C ILE A 7 29.20 -6.28 -20.89
N GLN A 8 29.52 -5.42 -21.86
CA GLN A 8 29.85 -4.00 -21.76
C GLN A 8 28.65 -3.03 -21.68
N ARG A 9 28.88 -1.92 -20.94
CA ARG A 9 28.26 -0.60 -21.10
C ARG A 9 28.95 0.19 -22.22
N THR A 10 28.21 1.09 -22.87
CA THR A 10 28.43 2.57 -22.97
C THR A 10 27.29 3.17 -23.81
N SER A 11 26.42 4.04 -23.29
CA SER A 11 26.50 5.52 -23.22
C SER A 11 26.43 6.19 -24.61
N GLN A 12 25.84 7.35 -24.90
CA GLN A 12 25.08 8.42 -24.23
C GLN A 12 24.88 9.50 -25.34
N ARG A 13 24.02 10.51 -25.08
CA ARG A 13 23.86 11.81 -25.79
C ARG A 13 23.14 11.81 -27.15
N GLU A 14 22.39 12.83 -27.57
CA GLU A 14 21.70 14.02 -27.03
C GLU A 14 21.27 14.76 -28.32
N ASN A 15 20.01 15.15 -28.44
CA ASN A 15 19.47 15.82 -29.62
C ASN A 15 19.59 17.35 -29.49
N HIS A 16 20.13 18.05 -30.49
CA HIS A 16 19.83 19.46 -30.73
C HIS A 16 20.31 20.02 -32.11
N TRP A 17 19.41 20.79 -32.75
CA TRP A 17 19.58 21.83 -33.81
C TRP A 17 19.50 21.53 -35.34
N VAL A 18 18.34 21.91 -35.92
CA VAL A 18 18.07 22.89 -37.02
C VAL A 18 18.47 22.66 -38.49
N ARG A 19 17.45 22.57 -39.39
CA ARG A 19 17.08 23.45 -40.55
C ARG A 19 15.98 22.78 -41.41
N ARG A 20 14.76 23.34 -41.48
CA ARG A 20 14.15 24.14 -42.59
C ARG A 20 14.28 23.52 -44.00
N PHE A 21 13.15 23.37 -44.71
CA PHE A 21 12.74 24.23 -45.85
C PHE A 21 11.33 23.82 -46.39
N PHE A 22 10.36 24.75 -46.25
CA PHE A 22 9.11 25.05 -47.01
C PHE A 22 8.21 23.92 -47.57
N GLY A 23 6.87 23.98 -47.52
CA GLY A 23 5.92 25.02 -47.12
C GLY A 23 4.49 24.67 -47.59
N GLY A 24 3.47 25.43 -47.13
CA GLY A 24 2.19 25.59 -47.85
C GLY A 24 0.89 25.14 -47.16
N LEU A 25 0.25 26.09 -46.48
CA LEU A 25 -1.15 26.22 -46.00
C LEU A 25 -2.27 25.91 -47.04
N PRO A 26 -3.59 26.01 -46.73
CA PRO A 26 -4.32 25.87 -45.44
C PRO A 26 -5.62 25.03 -45.52
N ALA A 27 -6.19 24.72 -44.36
CA ALA A 27 -7.57 24.28 -44.16
C ALA A 27 -8.52 25.47 -43.94
N THR A 28 -9.71 25.48 -44.54
CA THR A 28 -10.96 26.04 -43.97
C THR A 28 -12.17 25.60 -44.79
N VAL A 29 -13.26 25.14 -44.14
CA VAL A 29 -14.64 25.68 -44.27
C VAL A 29 -15.59 24.92 -43.31
N MET A 30 -16.03 25.71 -42.31
CA MET A 30 -17.26 25.68 -41.48
C MET A 30 -18.56 25.39 -42.29
N LEU A 31 -19.76 25.10 -41.79
CA LEU A 31 -20.40 24.79 -40.49
C LEU A 31 -21.93 24.81 -40.77
N LEU A 32 -22.69 23.89 -40.14
CA LEU A 32 -24.11 23.96 -39.70
C LEU A 32 -25.32 23.94 -40.67
N GLY A 33 -26.34 23.12 -40.31
CA GLY A 33 -27.77 23.46 -40.48
C GLY A 33 -28.82 22.32 -40.46
N LEU A 34 -29.37 22.01 -39.27
CA LEU A 34 -30.74 21.57 -38.85
C LEU A 34 -31.61 20.62 -39.73
N ILE A 35 -32.05 19.43 -39.27
CA ILE A 35 -33.18 19.03 -38.36
C ILE A 35 -34.45 18.51 -39.08
N LEU A 36 -34.95 17.34 -38.59
CA LEU A 36 -36.31 16.72 -38.66
C LEU A 36 -36.81 16.05 -39.96
N SER A 37 -36.81 14.71 -40.01
CA SER A 37 -38.01 13.85 -39.81
C SER A 37 -37.88 12.46 -40.47
N CYS A 38 -38.64 11.51 -39.90
CA CYS A 38 -38.96 10.15 -40.39
C CYS A 38 -38.00 9.01 -40.05
N ASN A 39 -38.33 8.37 -38.92
CA ASN A 39 -38.17 6.94 -38.68
C ASN A 39 -38.70 6.13 -39.87
N SER A 40 -37.78 5.50 -40.58
CA SER A 40 -37.93 4.13 -41.01
C SER A 40 -36.56 3.51 -40.87
N ALA A 41 -36.34 2.77 -39.77
CA ALA A 41 -35.17 1.93 -39.62
C ALA A 41 -35.23 0.85 -40.70
N SER A 42 -34.66 1.14 -41.87
CA SER A 42 -34.26 0.11 -42.81
C SER A 42 -33.22 -0.73 -42.09
N ALA A 43 -33.57 -1.96 -41.69
CA ALA A 43 -32.60 -2.86 -41.06
C ALA A 43 -31.38 -2.97 -41.97
N ALA A 44 -30.21 -2.58 -41.43
CA ALA A 44 -29.00 -2.40 -42.20
C ALA A 44 -28.58 -3.72 -42.86
N ILE A 45 -28.33 -3.68 -44.17
CA ILE A 45 -27.72 -4.80 -44.90
C ILE A 45 -26.37 -5.08 -44.24
N GLY A 46 -26.21 -6.27 -43.64
CA GLY A 46 -24.97 -6.67 -42.97
C GLY A 46 -25.12 -7.15 -41.53
N GLN A 47 -26.32 -7.13 -40.96
CA GLN A 47 -26.57 -7.70 -39.62
C GLN A 47 -27.33 -9.02 -39.66
N LEU A 48 -27.04 -9.88 -38.68
CA LEU A 48 -27.88 -11.02 -38.35
C LEU A 48 -29.20 -10.53 -37.76
N SER A 49 -30.33 -11.10 -38.19
CA SER A 49 -31.64 -10.94 -37.55
C SER A 49 -31.87 -12.00 -36.46
N SER A 50 -31.21 -13.15 -36.57
CA SER A 50 -31.16 -14.15 -35.50
C SER A 50 -29.88 -14.97 -35.58
N LEU A 51 -29.38 -15.37 -34.41
CA LEU A 51 -28.34 -16.37 -34.25
C LEU A 51 -28.79 -17.37 -33.18
N VAL A 52 -29.02 -18.61 -33.62
CA VAL A 52 -29.44 -19.70 -32.73
C VAL A 52 -28.31 -20.70 -32.63
N VAL A 53 -27.70 -20.74 -31.44
CA VAL A 53 -26.72 -21.74 -31.01
C VAL A 53 -27.04 -22.08 -29.56
N ALA A 54 -26.97 -23.36 -29.19
CA ALA A 54 -27.27 -23.78 -27.83
C ALA A 54 -26.28 -23.13 -26.84
N ASN A 55 -26.82 -22.59 -25.74
CA ASN A 55 -26.05 -21.95 -24.67
C ASN A 55 -25.15 -20.78 -25.13
N LEU A 56 -25.60 -20.04 -26.15
CA LEU A 56 -24.94 -18.81 -26.62
C LEU A 56 -24.96 -17.74 -25.52
N SER A 57 -23.79 -17.19 -25.19
CA SER A 57 -23.64 -16.11 -24.20
C SER A 57 -22.81 -14.95 -24.77
N PRO A 58 -23.31 -13.70 -24.72
CA PRO A 58 -24.64 -13.33 -24.27
C PRO A 58 -25.75 -13.90 -25.18
N ALA A 59 -27.02 -13.82 -24.75
CA ALA A 59 -28.14 -14.07 -25.64
C ALA A 59 -28.03 -13.16 -26.87
N PHE A 60 -28.47 -13.64 -28.04
CA PHE A 60 -28.23 -12.96 -29.31
C PHE A 60 -28.74 -11.51 -29.29
N ASP A 61 -27.83 -10.57 -29.60
CA ASP A 61 -28.10 -9.15 -29.82
C ASP A 61 -27.40 -8.73 -31.13
N PRO A 62 -28.11 -8.16 -32.12
CA PRO A 62 -27.53 -7.79 -33.41
C PRO A 62 -26.36 -6.78 -33.34
N SER A 63 -26.22 -6.05 -32.22
CA SER A 63 -25.10 -5.13 -31.95
C SER A 63 -23.85 -5.81 -31.36
N VAL A 64 -23.96 -7.05 -30.89
CA VAL A 64 -22.85 -7.83 -30.30
C VAL A 64 -22.21 -8.69 -31.39
N THR A 65 -20.89 -8.58 -31.54
CA THR A 65 -20.11 -9.32 -32.56
C THR A 65 -19.27 -10.47 -31.98
N GLN A 66 -19.23 -10.63 -30.66
CA GLN A 66 -18.48 -11.69 -29.98
C GLN A 66 -19.38 -12.45 -29.02
N TYR A 67 -19.38 -13.78 -29.18
CA TYR A 67 -20.18 -14.70 -28.38
C TYR A 67 -19.32 -15.84 -27.87
N THR A 68 -19.83 -16.52 -26.85
CA THR A 68 -19.23 -17.71 -26.29
C THR A 68 -20.25 -18.84 -26.20
N ILE A 69 -19.76 -20.07 -26.26
CA ILE A 69 -20.54 -21.29 -25.99
C ILE A 69 -19.74 -22.23 -25.09
N PRO A 70 -20.38 -23.10 -24.29
CA PRO A 70 -19.68 -24.13 -23.54
C PRO A 70 -18.92 -25.09 -24.47
N LYS A 71 -17.62 -25.27 -24.23
CA LYS A 71 -16.81 -26.26 -24.93
C LYS A 71 -17.18 -27.67 -24.46
N THR A 72 -17.72 -28.48 -25.36
CA THR A 72 -18.11 -29.87 -25.10
C THR A 72 -17.10 -30.85 -25.70
N SER A 73 -17.17 -32.15 -25.34
CA SER A 73 -16.34 -33.21 -25.93
C SER A 73 -16.65 -33.47 -27.41
N SER A 74 -17.80 -33.03 -27.90
CA SER A 74 -18.13 -33.00 -29.33
C SER A 74 -17.42 -31.84 -30.03
N CYS A 75 -16.80 -32.14 -31.17
CA CYS A 75 -16.02 -31.18 -31.97
C CYS A 75 -16.84 -30.34 -32.97
N SER A 76 -18.16 -30.30 -32.80
CA SER A 76 -19.06 -29.49 -33.61
C SER A 76 -20.30 -29.08 -32.82
N THR A 77 -20.90 -27.96 -33.24
CA THR A 77 -22.18 -27.50 -32.70
C THR A 77 -23.11 -27.06 -33.84
N PRO A 78 -24.43 -27.30 -33.75
CA PRO A 78 -25.35 -26.78 -34.73
C PRO A 78 -25.52 -25.26 -34.58
N VAL A 79 -25.36 -24.53 -35.67
CA VAL A 79 -25.52 -23.09 -35.77
C VAL A 79 -26.58 -22.77 -36.83
N THR A 80 -27.54 -21.92 -36.47
CA THR A 80 -28.49 -21.33 -37.42
C THR A 80 -28.35 -19.82 -37.37
N ALA A 81 -27.90 -19.22 -38.48
CA ALA A 81 -27.72 -17.79 -38.61
C ALA A 81 -28.66 -17.25 -39.70
N THR A 82 -29.46 -16.23 -39.37
CA THR A 82 -30.45 -15.64 -40.28
C THR A 82 -30.09 -14.19 -40.55
N LEU A 83 -30.09 -13.81 -41.82
CA LEU A 83 -29.83 -12.44 -42.27
C LEU A 83 -31.12 -11.61 -42.18
N ALA A 84 -30.99 -10.33 -41.79
CA ALA A 84 -32.03 -9.34 -42.03
C ALA A 84 -31.99 -8.89 -43.50
N ASN A 85 -33.15 -8.86 -44.19
CA ASN A 85 -33.28 -8.36 -45.56
C ASN A 85 -32.23 -8.89 -46.57
N PRO A 86 -32.06 -10.21 -46.74
CA PRO A 86 -31.07 -10.75 -47.67
C PRO A 86 -31.39 -10.36 -49.12
N THR A 87 -30.37 -9.97 -49.88
CA THR A 87 -30.47 -9.73 -51.33
C THR A 87 -29.95 -10.94 -52.11
N ALA A 88 -30.20 -10.99 -53.43
CA ALA A 88 -29.64 -12.03 -54.30
C ALA A 88 -28.09 -12.11 -54.25
N ASN A 89 -27.43 -11.03 -53.79
CA ASN A 89 -25.97 -10.93 -53.70
C ASN A 89 -25.43 -11.14 -52.28
N SER A 90 -26.29 -11.38 -51.28
CA SER A 90 -25.87 -11.67 -49.91
C SER A 90 -25.32 -13.09 -49.82
N LYS A 91 -24.08 -13.25 -49.33
CA LYS A 91 -23.45 -14.55 -49.06
C LYS A 91 -23.16 -14.65 -47.56
N LEU A 92 -23.63 -15.74 -46.94
CA LEU A 92 -23.38 -16.06 -45.54
C LEU A 92 -22.42 -17.24 -45.48
N TYR A 93 -21.45 -17.17 -44.59
CA TYR A 93 -20.52 -18.26 -44.29
C TYR A 93 -20.56 -18.57 -42.79
N VAL A 94 -20.57 -19.84 -42.43
CA VAL A 94 -20.48 -20.32 -41.04
C VAL A 94 -19.33 -21.32 -40.97
N ALA A 95 -18.34 -21.06 -40.11
CA ALA A 95 -17.09 -21.84 -40.02
C ALA A 95 -16.46 -22.09 -41.41
N ASN A 96 -16.33 -21.04 -42.21
CA ASN A 96 -15.79 -21.04 -43.58
C ASN A 96 -16.60 -21.81 -44.64
N ASN A 97 -17.75 -22.38 -44.30
CA ASN A 97 -18.63 -23.06 -45.25
C ASN A 97 -19.76 -22.14 -45.74
N PRO A 98 -20.08 -22.10 -47.05
CA PRO A 98 -21.24 -21.37 -47.55
C PRO A 98 -22.53 -21.85 -46.87
N ALA A 99 -23.36 -20.91 -46.46
CA ALA A 99 -24.56 -21.14 -45.68
C ALA A 99 -25.77 -20.43 -46.31
N THR A 100 -26.92 -21.11 -46.34
CA THR A 100 -28.19 -20.46 -46.63
C THR A 100 -28.73 -19.83 -45.34
N SER A 101 -29.14 -18.56 -45.41
CA SER A 101 -29.74 -17.84 -44.28
C SER A 101 -30.89 -18.64 -43.67
N GLY A 102 -30.85 -18.86 -42.35
CA GLY A 102 -31.85 -19.62 -41.60
C GLY A 102 -31.67 -21.15 -41.61
N SER A 103 -30.72 -21.68 -42.39
CA SER A 103 -30.41 -23.12 -42.38
C SER A 103 -29.55 -23.50 -41.17
N LYS A 104 -29.76 -24.71 -40.65
CA LYS A 104 -28.97 -25.29 -39.57
C LYS A 104 -27.72 -25.97 -40.14
N ILE A 105 -26.55 -25.55 -39.67
CA ILE A 105 -25.24 -26.06 -40.12
C ILE A 105 -24.46 -26.54 -38.91
N ASN A 106 -23.89 -27.74 -38.98
CA ASN A 106 -22.99 -28.23 -37.94
C ASN A 106 -21.61 -27.62 -38.13
N ALA A 107 -21.31 -26.58 -37.35
CA ALA A 107 -20.03 -25.87 -37.39
C ALA A 107 -18.98 -26.64 -36.59
N TRP A 108 -17.90 -27.04 -37.25
CA TRP A 108 -16.75 -27.72 -36.64
C TRP A 108 -15.76 -26.69 -36.11
N TYR A 109 -15.26 -26.89 -34.87
CA TYR A 109 -14.41 -25.88 -34.19
C TYR A 109 -13.15 -26.47 -33.52
N CYS A 110 -12.84 -27.75 -33.74
CA CYS A 110 -11.64 -28.39 -33.17
C CYS A 110 -10.38 -28.31 -34.05
N SER A 111 -10.45 -27.73 -35.25
CA SER A 111 -9.30 -27.57 -36.16
C SER A 111 -9.06 -26.09 -36.45
N GLY A 112 -7.81 -25.63 -36.38
CA GLY A 112 -7.44 -24.20 -36.53
C GLY A 112 -7.48 -23.43 -35.21
N ASP A 113 -7.82 -22.14 -35.29
CA ASP A 113 -7.90 -21.13 -34.21
C ASP A 113 -9.01 -21.38 -33.17
N GLY A 114 -9.74 -22.50 -33.28
CA GLY A 114 -10.63 -22.99 -32.23
C GLY A 114 -11.96 -22.24 -32.09
N THR A 115 -12.28 -21.32 -33.01
CA THR A 115 -13.49 -20.49 -32.99
C THR A 115 -14.40 -20.76 -34.18
N ILE A 116 -15.68 -20.41 -34.07
CA ILE A 116 -16.64 -20.43 -35.18
C ILE A 116 -16.82 -18.99 -35.67
N GLN A 117 -16.45 -18.74 -36.93
CA GLN A 117 -16.66 -17.45 -37.58
C GLN A 117 -17.94 -17.47 -38.42
N ILE A 118 -18.75 -16.42 -38.29
CA ILE A 118 -19.89 -16.16 -39.15
C ILE A 118 -19.60 -14.87 -39.90
N VAL A 119 -19.46 -14.98 -41.21
CA VAL A 119 -19.06 -13.85 -42.07
C VAL A 119 -20.13 -13.63 -43.13
N ILE A 120 -20.51 -12.36 -43.31
CA ILE A 120 -21.55 -11.94 -44.24
C ILE A 120 -20.89 -11.05 -45.29
N TYR A 121 -21.01 -11.44 -46.54
CA TYR A 121 -20.63 -10.62 -47.68
C TYR A 121 -21.89 -10.12 -48.38
N ASN A 122 -21.83 -8.89 -48.88
CA ASN A 122 -22.73 -8.42 -49.90
C ASN A 122 -21.90 -8.13 -51.15
N VAL A 123 -22.23 -8.81 -52.25
CA VAL A 123 -21.39 -8.84 -53.46
C VAL A 123 -20.01 -9.44 -53.12
N TRP A 124 -19.00 -8.61 -52.88
CA TRP A 124 -17.63 -9.01 -52.51
C TRP A 124 -17.09 -8.26 -51.28
N THR A 125 -17.91 -7.43 -50.63
CA THR A 125 -17.51 -6.65 -49.46
C THR A 125 -18.03 -7.33 -48.20
N GLU A 126 -17.15 -7.53 -47.22
CA GLU A 126 -17.54 -8.01 -45.90
C GLU A 126 -18.36 -6.92 -45.21
N VAL A 127 -19.60 -7.25 -44.85
CA VAL A 127 -20.56 -6.32 -44.25
C VAL A 127 -20.91 -6.69 -42.81
N GLY A 128 -20.46 -7.86 -42.33
CA GLY A 128 -20.63 -8.28 -40.94
C GLY A 128 -19.79 -9.51 -40.59
N ARG A 129 -19.23 -9.51 -39.38
CA ARG A 129 -18.48 -10.64 -38.81
C ARG A 129 -18.86 -10.85 -37.35
N TYR A 130 -19.13 -12.10 -37.02
CA TYR A 130 -19.47 -12.54 -35.67
C TYR A 130 -18.60 -13.74 -35.31
N THR A 131 -18.01 -13.72 -34.12
CA THR A 131 -17.13 -14.78 -33.63
C THR A 131 -17.79 -15.49 -32.45
N ILE A 132 -17.86 -16.82 -32.50
CA ILE A 132 -18.28 -17.65 -31.38
C ILE A 132 -17.09 -18.45 -30.87
N THR A 133 -16.70 -18.21 -29.63
CA THR A 133 -15.58 -18.87 -28.98
C THR A 133 -16.08 -19.98 -28.04
N PRO A 134 -15.76 -21.25 -28.29
CA PRO A 134 -15.98 -22.32 -27.32
C PRO A 134 -15.11 -22.08 -26.09
N VAL A 135 -15.72 -21.68 -24.99
CA VAL A 135 -15.07 -21.48 -23.70
C VAL A 135 -15.34 -22.69 -22.84
N GLN A 136 -14.31 -23.22 -22.17
CA GLN A 136 -14.53 -24.26 -21.18
C GLN A 136 -15.30 -23.63 -20.03
N GLN A 137 -16.62 -23.89 -19.98
CA GLN A 137 -17.42 -23.46 -18.85
C GLN A 137 -16.87 -24.21 -17.64
N ALA A 138 -16.34 -23.47 -16.66
CA ALA A 138 -15.87 -24.08 -15.43
C ALA A 138 -17.03 -24.93 -14.87
N PRO A 139 -16.80 -26.19 -14.46
CA PRO A 139 -17.73 -26.81 -13.52
C PRO A 139 -17.96 -25.79 -12.40
N PRO A 140 -19.19 -25.65 -11.85
CA PRO A 140 -19.32 -24.93 -10.59
C PRO A 140 -18.24 -25.52 -9.68
N PRO A 141 -17.38 -24.68 -9.07
CA PRO A 141 -16.27 -25.17 -8.29
C PRO A 141 -16.85 -26.20 -7.32
N PRO A 142 -16.21 -27.37 -7.13
CA PRO A 142 -16.65 -28.27 -6.07
C PRO A 142 -16.81 -27.40 -4.83
N PRO A 143 -17.97 -27.44 -4.14
CA PRO A 143 -18.19 -26.57 -3.00
C PRO A 143 -16.98 -26.75 -2.10
N ILE A 144 -16.28 -25.64 -1.86
CA ILE A 144 -15.28 -25.59 -0.80
C ILE A 144 -16.01 -26.19 0.40
N PRO A 145 -15.45 -27.23 1.07
CA PRO A 145 -16.11 -27.81 2.24
C PRO A 145 -16.51 -26.64 3.14
N PRO A 146 -17.80 -26.54 3.53
CA PRO A 146 -18.30 -25.34 4.18
C PRO A 146 -17.45 -25.10 5.41
N VAL A 147 -16.66 -24.03 5.39
CA VAL A 147 -16.04 -23.52 6.61
C VAL A 147 -17.18 -22.80 7.32
N SER A 148 -17.90 -23.56 8.16
CA SER A 148 -19.18 -23.15 8.72
C SER A 148 -19.07 -21.81 9.48
N GLY A 149 -20.00 -20.89 9.23
CA GLY A 149 -20.59 -20.02 10.25
C GLY A 149 -19.67 -19.05 10.99
N LYS A 150 -18.54 -18.63 10.40
CA LYS A 150 -17.68 -17.61 11.04
C LYS A 150 -18.22 -16.20 10.91
N LEU A 151 -19.14 -15.93 9.98
CA LEU A 151 -19.92 -14.70 9.98
C LEU A 151 -21.25 -14.86 10.72
N THR A 152 -21.58 -13.88 11.54
CA THR A 152 -22.90 -13.68 12.16
C THR A 152 -23.67 -12.54 11.49
N GLY A 153 -23.02 -11.77 10.61
CA GLY A 153 -23.69 -10.75 9.81
C GLY A 153 -22.88 -10.34 8.57
N LEU A 154 -23.58 -10.14 7.45
CA LEU A 154 -23.10 -9.48 6.25
C LEU A 154 -24.14 -8.43 5.84
N ASN A 155 -23.83 -7.15 6.05
CA ASN A 155 -24.71 -6.04 5.76
C ASN A 155 -24.22 -5.29 4.52
N ILE A 156 -24.91 -5.54 3.42
CA ILE A 156 -24.76 -4.86 2.13
C ILE A 156 -26.17 -4.58 1.61
N ALA A 157 -26.42 -3.36 1.13
CA ALA A 157 -27.73 -3.00 0.60
C ALA A 157 -28.09 -3.86 -0.61
N ASN A 158 -29.29 -4.46 -0.61
CA ASN A 158 -29.80 -5.33 -1.68
C ASN A 158 -28.97 -6.59 -1.96
N LEU A 159 -28.26 -7.11 -0.96
CA LEU A 159 -27.54 -8.38 -1.03
C LEU A 159 -28.49 -9.54 -1.42
N THR A 160 -28.08 -10.35 -2.38
CA THR A 160 -28.86 -11.50 -2.87
C THR A 160 -27.97 -12.75 -2.95
N PRO A 161 -28.33 -13.88 -2.34
CA PRO A 161 -29.48 -14.06 -1.44
C PRO A 161 -29.34 -13.22 -0.16
N ALA A 162 -30.43 -13.11 0.62
CA ALA A 162 -30.31 -12.57 1.97
C ALA A 162 -29.25 -13.35 2.76
N PHE A 163 -28.54 -12.67 3.66
CA PHE A 163 -27.42 -13.27 4.39
C PHE A 163 -27.80 -14.58 5.09
N ASP A 164 -27.06 -15.65 4.78
CA ASP A 164 -27.08 -16.93 5.46
C ASP A 164 -25.63 -17.31 5.78
N PRO A 165 -25.27 -17.62 7.04
CA PRO A 165 -23.89 -17.93 7.44
C PRO A 165 -23.27 -19.12 6.69
N ASN A 166 -24.07 -19.96 6.02
CA ASN A 166 -23.63 -21.11 5.23
C ASN A 166 -23.48 -20.80 3.74
N VAL A 167 -23.93 -19.63 3.28
CA VAL A 167 -23.77 -19.17 1.90
C VAL A 167 -22.48 -18.37 1.79
N THR A 168 -21.62 -18.74 0.85
CA THR A 168 -20.30 -18.11 0.61
C THR A 168 -20.27 -17.26 -0.66
N GLN A 169 -21.34 -17.22 -1.44
CA GLN A 169 -21.42 -16.44 -2.67
C GLN A 169 -22.69 -15.61 -2.69
N TYR A 170 -22.52 -14.31 -2.93
CA TYR A 170 -23.57 -13.32 -2.96
C TYR A 170 -23.44 -12.44 -4.19
N THR A 171 -24.52 -11.73 -4.47
CA THR A 171 -24.58 -10.70 -5.50
C THR A 171 -25.14 -9.41 -4.93
N VAL A 172 -24.72 -8.28 -5.49
CA VAL A 172 -25.23 -6.95 -5.12
C VAL A 172 -25.48 -6.12 -6.37
N PRO A 173 -26.63 -5.43 -6.50
CA PRO A 173 -26.81 -4.48 -7.57
C PRO A 173 -25.83 -3.30 -7.42
N LEU A 174 -25.00 -3.07 -8.43
CA LEU A 174 -24.09 -1.92 -8.49
C LEU A 174 -24.65 -0.87 -9.44
N LEU A 175 -24.75 0.37 -8.97
CA LEU A 175 -25.11 1.50 -9.82
C LEU A 175 -24.00 1.72 -10.85
N PRO A 176 -24.32 2.00 -12.13
CA PRO A 176 -23.31 2.17 -13.18
C PRO A 176 -22.25 3.26 -12.92
N THR A 177 -22.55 4.20 -12.02
CA THR A 177 -21.66 5.30 -11.61
C THR A 177 -20.94 5.05 -10.29
N SER A 178 -21.24 3.95 -9.58
CA SER A 178 -20.58 3.58 -8.33
C SER A 178 -19.50 2.54 -8.58
N CYS A 179 -18.33 2.76 -7.97
CA CYS A 179 -17.23 1.79 -7.99
C CYS A 179 -16.89 1.20 -6.61
N SER A 180 -17.71 1.52 -5.61
CA SER A 180 -17.60 0.94 -4.28
C SER A 180 -18.95 0.53 -3.73
N VAL A 181 -18.92 -0.45 -2.84
CA VAL A 181 -20.07 -1.00 -2.14
C VAL A 181 -19.81 -0.91 -0.64
N PRO A 182 -20.57 -0.10 0.11
CA PRO A 182 -20.51 -0.09 1.57
C PRO A 182 -20.81 -1.49 2.10
N THR A 183 -19.85 -2.05 2.82
CA THR A 183 -19.86 -3.44 3.27
C THR A 183 -19.49 -3.49 4.74
N ALA A 184 -20.38 -4.04 5.56
CA ALA A 184 -20.12 -4.30 6.98
C ALA A 184 -20.26 -5.79 7.28
N VAL A 185 -19.30 -6.34 8.01
CA VAL A 185 -19.18 -7.78 8.25
C VAL A 185 -18.98 -8.03 9.73
N THR A 186 -19.76 -8.92 10.33
CA THR A 186 -19.66 -9.31 11.75
C THR A 186 -19.21 -10.75 11.86
N VAL A 187 -18.10 -10.99 12.56
CA VAL A 187 -17.60 -12.34 12.83
C VAL A 187 -18.22 -12.91 14.11
N ALA A 188 -18.28 -14.25 14.23
CA ALA A 188 -18.96 -14.95 15.31
C ALA A 188 -18.30 -14.80 16.69
N ASP A 189 -16.98 -14.63 16.73
CA ASP A 189 -16.22 -14.37 17.95
C ASP A 189 -15.28 -13.17 17.73
N PRO A 190 -15.82 -11.93 17.76
CA PRO A 190 -15.03 -10.74 17.51
C PRO A 190 -14.00 -10.46 18.60
N THR A 191 -14.07 -11.19 19.73
CA THR A 191 -13.12 -11.07 20.83
C THR A 191 -11.93 -12.02 20.71
N ASN A 192 -11.98 -13.01 19.81
CA ASN A 192 -10.85 -13.90 19.56
C ASN A 192 -9.70 -13.13 18.88
N PRO A 193 -8.55 -12.97 19.56
CA PRO A 193 -7.41 -12.22 19.03
C PRO A 193 -6.65 -12.98 17.93
N ASN A 194 -7.05 -14.19 17.57
CA ASN A 194 -6.51 -14.89 16.42
C ASN A 194 -7.34 -14.63 15.15
N LEU A 195 -8.62 -14.23 15.28
CA LEU A 195 -9.44 -13.98 14.11
C LEU A 195 -9.06 -12.66 13.44
N LYS A 196 -8.69 -12.74 12.16
CA LYS A 196 -8.40 -11.59 11.31
C LYS A 196 -9.41 -11.54 10.18
N LEU A 197 -10.18 -10.47 10.10
CA LEU A 197 -11.16 -10.23 9.04
C LEU A 197 -10.57 -9.29 8.00
N TYR A 198 -10.72 -9.64 6.73
CA TYR A 198 -10.39 -8.84 5.57
C TYR A 198 -11.64 -8.65 4.71
N ILE A 199 -11.87 -7.42 4.24
CA ILE A 199 -12.86 -7.09 3.20
C ILE A 199 -12.08 -6.52 2.03
N SER A 200 -12.07 -7.24 0.91
CA SER A 200 -11.08 -7.12 -0.16
C SER A 200 -9.67 -7.07 0.46
N SER A 201 -8.84 -6.10 0.07
CA SER A 201 -7.50 -5.88 0.62
C SER A 201 -7.46 -5.35 2.05
N ASN A 202 -8.59 -4.93 2.63
CA ASN A 202 -8.62 -4.16 3.86
C ASN A 202 -8.84 -5.04 5.11
N PRO A 203 -7.88 -5.12 6.04
CA PRO A 203 -8.13 -5.62 7.38
C PRO A 203 -9.23 -4.80 8.03
N THR A 204 -10.29 -5.46 8.49
CA THR A 204 -11.51 -4.79 8.97
C THR A 204 -11.86 -5.28 10.36
N THR A 205 -12.25 -4.35 11.24
CA THR A 205 -12.79 -4.72 12.56
C THR A 205 -14.21 -5.23 12.40
N SER A 206 -14.57 -6.31 13.11
CA SER A 206 -15.92 -6.86 13.08
C SER A 206 -16.98 -5.78 13.36
N GLY A 207 -17.95 -5.65 12.46
CA GLY A 207 -19.04 -4.68 12.51
C GLY A 207 -18.72 -3.31 11.88
N ALA A 208 -17.46 -3.04 11.52
CA ALA A 208 -17.10 -1.81 10.83
C ALA A 208 -17.53 -1.85 9.36
N THR A 209 -17.97 -0.70 8.84
CA THR A 209 -18.32 -0.52 7.44
C THR A 209 -17.11 -0.06 6.65
N VAL A 210 -16.79 -0.75 5.55
CA VAL A 210 -15.75 -0.38 4.58
C VAL A 210 -16.39 -0.18 3.21
N ASN A 211 -15.96 0.83 2.46
CA ASN A 211 -16.36 1.02 1.07
C ASN A 211 -15.52 0.12 0.17
N ALA A 212 -15.94 -1.13 0.00
CA ALA A 212 -15.20 -2.12 -0.76
C ALA A 212 -15.24 -1.81 -2.26
N TRP A 213 -14.08 -1.75 -2.91
CA TRP A 213 -13.96 -1.42 -4.33
C TRP A 213 -14.27 -2.62 -5.22
N VAL A 214 -15.01 -2.39 -6.31
CA VAL A 214 -15.50 -3.46 -7.21
C VAL A 214 -15.42 -3.11 -8.70
N CYS A 215 -14.54 -2.16 -9.05
CA CYS A 215 -14.28 -1.74 -10.43
C CYS A 215 -12.88 -2.11 -10.89
N GLY A 216 -12.64 -2.01 -12.21
CA GLY A 216 -11.33 -2.26 -12.81
C GLY A 216 -10.97 -3.74 -12.74
N ASN A 217 -9.79 -4.06 -12.17
CA ASN A 217 -9.31 -5.45 -12.04
C ASN A 217 -9.87 -6.18 -10.81
N GLN A 218 -10.76 -5.54 -10.02
CA GLN A 218 -11.41 -6.14 -8.85
C GLN A 218 -12.90 -6.33 -9.15
N PRO A 219 -13.32 -7.50 -9.68
CA PRO A 219 -14.70 -7.72 -10.09
C PRO A 219 -15.63 -8.12 -8.94
N SER A 220 -15.12 -8.23 -7.70
CA SER A 220 -15.86 -8.73 -6.54
C SER A 220 -15.31 -8.16 -5.23
N ILE A 221 -16.10 -8.28 -4.17
CA ILE A 221 -15.69 -8.04 -2.78
C ILE A 221 -15.33 -9.38 -2.17
N ASP A 222 -14.10 -9.49 -1.67
CA ASP A 222 -13.59 -10.72 -1.04
C ASP A 222 -13.59 -10.57 0.47
N ILE A 223 -14.40 -11.35 1.18
CA ILE A 223 -14.44 -11.32 2.64
C ILE A 223 -13.74 -12.57 3.15
N VAL A 224 -12.54 -12.40 3.69
CA VAL A 224 -11.70 -13.50 4.15
C VAL A 224 -11.51 -13.40 5.65
N ILE A 225 -11.72 -14.51 6.34
CA ILE A 225 -11.49 -14.64 7.78
C ILE A 225 -10.36 -15.64 7.96
N TYR A 226 -9.30 -15.18 8.60
CA TYR A 226 -8.22 -16.04 9.05
C TYR A 226 -8.39 -16.35 10.53
N ASP A 227 -8.06 -17.57 10.93
CA ASP A 227 -7.69 -17.90 12.31
C ASP A 227 -6.17 -18.02 12.33
N GLU A 228 -5.55 -17.02 12.95
CA GLU A 228 -4.15 -16.63 12.77
C GLU A 228 -3.80 -16.39 11.29
N TRP A 229 -3.42 -17.46 10.58
CA TRP A 229 -2.87 -17.47 9.22
C TRP A 229 -3.53 -18.53 8.33
N THR A 230 -4.55 -19.21 8.86
CA THR A 230 -5.31 -20.21 8.12
C THR A 230 -6.66 -19.62 7.75
N VAL A 231 -7.04 -19.67 6.47
CA VAL A 231 -8.37 -19.25 6.04
C VAL A 231 -9.42 -20.15 6.69
N VAL A 232 -10.27 -19.57 7.54
CA VAL A 232 -11.39 -20.24 8.21
C VAL A 232 -12.75 -19.75 7.72
N GLY A 233 -12.78 -18.80 6.80
CA GLY A 233 -13.99 -18.35 6.12
C GLY A 233 -13.63 -17.54 4.88
N HIS A 234 -14.35 -17.74 3.79
CA HIS A 234 -14.21 -16.96 2.57
C HIS A 234 -15.59 -16.78 1.94
N TYR A 235 -16.00 -15.52 1.80
CA TYR A 235 -17.28 -15.11 1.23
C TYR A 235 -17.02 -14.13 0.09
N VAL A 236 -17.85 -14.18 -0.93
CA VAL A 236 -17.65 -13.45 -2.18
C VAL A 236 -18.92 -12.67 -2.49
N VAL A 237 -18.79 -11.38 -2.79
CA VAL A 237 -19.92 -10.56 -3.24
C VAL A 237 -19.63 -10.03 -4.62
N THR A 238 -20.39 -10.49 -5.62
CA THR A 238 -20.23 -10.08 -7.01
C THR A 238 -21.24 -8.99 -7.38
N PRO A 239 -20.80 -7.82 -7.83
CA PRO A 239 -21.66 -6.83 -8.43
C PRO A 239 -22.42 -7.40 -9.63
N VAL A 240 -23.72 -7.15 -9.68
CA VAL A 240 -24.55 -7.37 -10.86
C VAL A 240 -25.07 -6.03 -11.34
N ILE A 241 -25.02 -5.77 -12.64
CA ILE A 241 -25.64 -4.56 -13.20
C ILE A 241 -27.14 -4.68 -12.97
N ALA A 242 -27.70 -3.80 -12.15
CA ALA A 242 -29.12 -3.84 -11.82
C ALA A 242 -29.95 -3.64 -13.09
N GLN A 243 -30.78 -4.62 -13.48
CA GLN A 243 -31.94 -4.31 -14.30
C GLN A 243 -32.91 -3.51 -13.43
N ALA A 244 -33.41 -2.38 -13.95
CA ALA A 244 -34.36 -1.54 -13.24
C ALA A 244 -35.54 -2.40 -12.72
N PRO A 245 -35.95 -2.29 -11.45
CA PRO A 245 -37.05 -3.09 -10.95
C PRO A 245 -38.33 -2.75 -11.72
N PRO A 246 -39.17 -3.74 -12.09
CA PRO A 246 -40.54 -3.46 -12.48
C PRO A 246 -41.26 -2.79 -11.30
N SER A 247 -41.98 -1.70 -11.58
CA SER A 247 -42.81 -1.00 -10.60
C SER A 247 -43.71 -1.97 -9.84
N SER A 248 -43.63 -1.94 -8.51
CA SER A 248 -44.34 -2.82 -7.58
C SER A 248 -45.87 -2.69 -7.67
N GLY A 249 -46.52 -3.81 -7.96
CA GLY A 249 -47.94 -4.01 -7.68
C GLY A 249 -48.13 -4.37 -6.21
N SER A 250 -49.03 -3.65 -5.55
CA SER A 250 -49.44 -3.82 -4.16
C SER A 250 -50.24 -5.13 -3.94
N GLY A 251 -49.98 -5.79 -2.82
CA GLY A 251 -50.85 -6.82 -2.21
C GLY A 251 -50.01 -7.99 -1.69
N GLY A 252 -50.18 -8.54 -0.49
CA GLY A 252 -51.10 -8.32 0.61
C GLY A 252 -50.63 -9.23 1.76
N SER A 253 -50.90 -8.81 2.98
CA SER A 253 -50.59 -9.49 4.25
C SER A 253 -51.13 -10.93 4.34
N THR A 254 -50.35 -11.85 4.92
CA THR A 254 -50.86 -12.81 5.92
C THR A 254 -49.74 -13.32 6.84
N THR A 255 -50.06 -13.33 8.12
CA THR A 255 -49.32 -13.80 9.30
C THR A 255 -49.28 -15.32 9.44
N GLY A 256 -48.23 -15.83 10.09
CA GLY A 256 -48.14 -17.23 10.54
C GLY A 256 -46.96 -17.47 11.49
N THR A 257 -47.25 -17.53 12.79
CA THR A 257 -46.36 -17.88 13.92
C THR A 257 -46.10 -19.39 14.03
N GLY A 258 -44.90 -19.77 14.47
CA GLY A 258 -44.59 -21.13 14.94
C GLY A 258 -43.23 -21.24 15.62
N SER A 259 -43.23 -21.38 16.94
CA SER A 259 -42.08 -21.60 17.84
C SER A 259 -41.75 -23.10 17.96
N GLY A 260 -40.49 -23.44 18.13
CA GLY A 260 -40.03 -24.81 18.44
C GLY A 260 -38.58 -24.84 18.92
N SER A 261 -38.40 -24.89 20.23
CA SER A 261 -37.13 -25.06 20.95
C SER A 261 -36.79 -26.55 21.11
N SER A 262 -35.51 -26.93 20.98
CA SER A 262 -35.00 -28.18 21.58
C SER A 262 -33.51 -28.08 21.95
N SER A 263 -33.27 -28.17 23.25
CA SER A 263 -32.01 -28.32 23.97
C SER A 263 -31.47 -29.76 23.96
N GLY A 264 -30.15 -29.94 23.99
CA GLY A 264 -29.46 -31.18 24.36
C GLY A 264 -27.94 -30.99 24.29
N SER A 265 -27.27 -30.72 25.41
CA SER A 265 -26.61 -31.70 26.31
C SER A 265 -25.14 -31.97 25.94
N THR A 266 -24.27 -31.49 26.82
CA THR A 266 -22.80 -31.48 26.82
C THR A 266 -22.19 -32.71 27.47
N THR A 267 -21.03 -33.17 26.97
CA THR A 267 -20.05 -33.98 27.72
C THR A 267 -18.61 -33.50 27.43
N PRO A 268 -17.72 -33.39 28.43
CA PRO A 268 -16.40 -32.75 28.30
C PRO A 268 -15.27 -33.73 27.90
N PRO A 269 -14.22 -33.27 27.20
CA PRO A 269 -13.01 -34.07 26.94
C PRO A 269 -11.93 -33.91 28.04
N PRO A 270 -10.91 -34.80 28.09
CA PRO A 270 -9.93 -34.91 29.17
C PRO A 270 -8.82 -33.83 29.13
N PRO A 271 -8.05 -33.65 30.22
CA PRO A 271 -7.18 -32.49 30.42
C PRO A 271 -5.90 -32.51 29.57
N ALA A 272 -5.51 -31.30 29.10
CA ALA A 272 -4.36 -31.03 28.26
C ALA A 272 -3.03 -30.99 29.05
N ILE A 273 -1.96 -31.37 28.36
CA ILE A 273 -0.56 -31.16 28.78
C ILE A 273 -0.21 -29.70 28.48
N ALA A 274 0.37 -28.98 29.44
CA ALA A 274 0.67 -27.55 29.35
C ALA A 274 1.84 -27.26 28.38
N ASN A 275 1.59 -26.45 27.36
CA ASN A 275 2.62 -25.72 26.62
C ASN A 275 2.97 -24.41 27.36
N PRO A 276 4.22 -23.90 27.23
CA PRO A 276 4.61 -22.60 27.80
C PRO A 276 3.76 -21.47 27.20
N PRO A 277 3.64 -20.31 27.89
CA PRO A 277 2.68 -19.27 27.52
C PRO A 277 2.95 -18.74 26.11
N THR A 278 2.03 -19.01 25.19
CA THR A 278 1.86 -18.24 23.96
C THR A 278 1.34 -16.87 24.34
N GLU A 279 2.20 -15.85 24.30
CA GLU A 279 1.73 -14.47 24.27
C GLU A 279 0.84 -14.29 23.04
N GLN A 280 -0.42 -13.92 23.29
CA GLN A 280 -1.41 -13.63 22.28
C GLN A 280 -0.93 -12.45 21.42
N ILE A 281 -0.86 -12.70 20.12
CA ILE A 281 -0.72 -11.66 19.09
C ILE A 281 -2.02 -10.86 19.11
N PRO A 282 -2.04 -9.54 19.40
CA PRO A 282 -3.30 -8.80 19.34
C PRO A 282 -3.75 -8.68 17.87
N ALA A 283 -4.87 -9.31 17.49
CA ALA A 283 -5.52 -9.09 16.19
C ALA A 283 -6.35 -7.81 16.12
N THR A 284 -6.64 -7.18 17.24
CA THR A 284 -7.45 -5.98 17.32
C THR A 284 -6.56 -4.76 17.55
N PRO A 285 -6.89 -3.57 17.00
CA PRO A 285 -6.26 -2.33 17.45
C PRO A 285 -6.40 -2.27 18.98
N PRO A 286 -5.35 -1.94 19.74
CA PRO A 286 -5.46 -1.97 21.19
C PRO A 286 -6.51 -0.94 21.62
N PRO A 287 -7.22 -1.19 22.73
CA PRO A 287 -8.29 -0.29 23.17
C PRO A 287 -7.76 1.14 23.31
N PRO A 288 -8.62 2.16 23.09
CA PRO A 288 -8.25 3.54 23.31
C PRO A 288 -7.61 3.72 24.68
N LEU A 289 -6.48 4.41 24.73
CA LEU A 289 -5.78 4.71 25.97
C LEU A 289 -6.53 5.80 26.73
N THR A 290 -6.56 5.67 28.06
CA THR A 290 -7.09 6.71 28.94
C THR A 290 -6.21 7.95 28.86
N LEU A 291 -6.82 9.12 28.67
CA LEU A 291 -6.08 10.38 28.62
C LEU A 291 -5.43 10.67 29.98
N PRO A 292 -4.11 10.98 30.02
CA PRO A 292 -3.44 11.39 31.25
C PRO A 292 -3.90 12.77 31.71
N ALA A 293 -3.44 13.23 32.87
CA ALA A 293 -3.66 14.61 33.28
C ALA A 293 -2.93 15.60 32.35
N THR A 294 -3.53 16.76 32.10
CA THR A 294 -2.89 17.82 31.32
C THR A 294 -1.67 18.37 32.06
N SER A 295 -0.57 18.57 31.33
CA SER A 295 0.67 19.15 31.86
C SER A 295 1.23 20.19 30.88
N PRO A 296 0.79 21.47 30.97
CA PRO A 296 1.20 22.52 30.05
C PRO A 296 2.71 22.63 29.86
N VAL A 297 3.14 23.01 28.65
CA VAL A 297 4.56 23.18 28.30
C VAL A 297 4.82 24.49 27.57
N GLY A 298 6.08 24.93 27.59
CA GLY A 298 6.50 26.12 26.83
C GLY A 298 6.43 25.91 25.31
N LYS A 299 6.25 27.00 24.56
CA LYS A 299 6.18 27.00 23.08
C LYS A 299 7.36 26.25 22.44
N ALA A 300 8.58 26.50 22.93
CA ALA A 300 9.78 25.88 22.37
C ALA A 300 9.78 24.34 22.49
N SER A 301 9.31 23.81 23.63
CA SER A 301 9.16 22.36 23.84
C SER A 301 8.07 21.79 22.92
N ALA A 302 6.92 22.47 22.81
CA ALA A 302 5.84 22.05 21.93
C ALA A 302 6.27 22.00 20.45
N VAL A 303 6.95 23.03 19.95
CA VAL A 303 7.48 23.10 18.58
C VAL A 303 8.46 21.98 18.29
N ARG A 304 9.43 21.75 19.20
CA ARG A 304 10.44 20.71 19.05
C ARG A 304 9.81 19.32 18.99
N PHE A 305 8.94 19.04 19.95
CA PHE A 305 8.19 17.79 20.01
C PHE A 305 7.38 17.57 18.72
N LEU A 306 6.63 18.56 18.25
CA LEU A 306 5.84 18.44 17.02
C LEU A 306 6.71 18.28 15.77
N GLY A 307 7.91 18.88 15.73
CA GLY A 307 8.87 18.63 14.66
C GLY A 307 9.33 17.16 14.59
N GLN A 308 9.38 16.47 15.73
CA GLN A 308 9.75 15.05 15.82
C GLN A 308 8.54 14.12 15.60
N ALA A 309 7.37 14.53 16.10
CA ALA A 309 6.15 13.73 16.17
C ALA A 309 5.24 13.85 14.93
N THR A 310 5.47 14.83 14.06
CA THR A 310 4.64 15.10 12.86
C THR A 310 5.54 15.40 11.65
N PHE A 311 4.94 15.70 10.49
CA PHE A 311 5.68 16.25 9.34
C PHE A 311 5.98 17.76 9.48
N GLY A 312 5.51 18.40 10.54
CA GLY A 312 5.84 19.77 10.90
C GLY A 312 4.77 20.42 11.76
N PRO A 313 5.16 21.32 12.68
CA PRO A 313 4.21 21.95 13.58
C PRO A 313 3.27 22.92 12.84
N THR A 314 1.98 22.87 13.16
CA THR A 314 1.03 23.93 12.80
C THR A 314 0.78 24.85 14.01
N PRO A 315 0.34 26.11 13.82
CA PRO A 315 -0.04 26.98 14.92
C PRO A 315 -1.08 26.36 15.87
N THR A 316 -2.03 25.61 15.32
CA THR A 316 -3.08 24.92 16.08
C THR A 316 -2.51 23.78 16.94
N ASP A 317 -1.61 22.96 16.37
CA ASP A 317 -0.96 21.88 17.11
C ASP A 317 -0.09 22.44 18.25
N ILE A 318 0.67 23.50 17.97
CA ILE A 318 1.51 24.16 18.98
C ILE A 318 0.65 24.64 20.14
N ALA A 319 -0.43 25.38 19.86
CA ALA A 319 -1.33 25.89 20.90
C ALA A 319 -1.96 24.76 21.72
N THR A 320 -2.34 23.65 21.06
CA THR A 320 -2.91 22.48 21.72
C THR A 320 -1.88 21.84 22.65
N VAL A 321 -0.67 21.51 22.16
CA VAL A 321 0.39 20.88 22.96
C VAL A 321 0.81 21.77 24.12
N GLN A 322 0.89 23.09 23.93
CA GLN A 322 1.17 24.02 25.04
C GLN A 322 0.13 23.94 26.15
N ALA A 323 -1.16 23.79 25.79
CA ALA A 323 -2.25 23.71 26.75
C ALA A 323 -2.32 22.36 27.48
N VAL A 324 -2.12 21.25 26.76
CA VAL A 324 -2.40 19.91 27.30
C VAL A 324 -1.15 19.11 27.69
N GLY A 325 0.02 19.46 27.12
CA GLY A 325 1.26 18.72 27.30
C GLY A 325 1.45 17.55 26.33
N LEU A 326 2.69 17.09 26.23
CA LEU A 326 3.10 16.03 25.29
C LEU A 326 2.35 14.71 25.52
N PRO A 327 2.30 14.13 26.74
CA PRO A 327 1.68 12.81 26.94
C PRO A 327 0.19 12.81 26.61
N TYR A 328 -0.50 13.91 26.92
CA TYR A 328 -1.92 14.05 26.60
C TYR A 328 -2.14 14.10 25.10
N TRP A 329 -1.43 14.97 24.38
CA TRP A 329 -1.56 15.09 22.93
C TRP A 329 -1.19 13.79 22.21
N MET A 330 -0.12 13.11 22.66
CA MET A 330 0.25 11.79 22.14
C MET A 330 -0.90 10.79 22.32
N THR A 331 -1.50 10.73 23.50
CA THR A 331 -2.62 9.82 23.77
C THR A 331 -3.85 10.17 22.93
N GLN A 332 -4.10 11.45 22.63
CA GLN A 332 -5.13 11.85 21.66
C GLN A 332 -4.83 11.30 20.27
N GLN A 333 -3.60 11.46 19.78
CA GLN A 333 -3.17 10.97 18.48
C GLN A 333 -3.24 9.44 18.37
N TYR A 334 -2.87 8.73 19.44
CA TYR A 334 -3.01 7.28 19.52
C TYR A 334 -4.47 6.83 19.32
N ASN A 335 -5.41 7.55 19.94
CA ASN A 335 -6.84 7.26 19.92
C ASN A 335 -7.54 7.68 18.61
N LEU A 336 -6.86 8.41 17.71
CA LEU A 336 -7.44 8.76 16.42
C LEU A 336 -7.55 7.51 15.52
N PRO A 337 -8.67 7.38 14.78
CA PRO A 337 -8.79 6.35 13.77
C PRO A 337 -7.71 6.55 12.70
N MET A 338 -7.23 5.44 12.17
CA MET A 338 -6.27 5.41 11.07
C MET A 338 -6.87 6.06 9.80
N THR A 339 -6.11 6.92 9.14
CA THR A 339 -6.48 7.46 7.83
C THR A 339 -6.13 6.45 6.74
N VAL A 340 -7.13 5.76 6.20
CA VAL A 340 -6.96 4.69 5.20
C VAL A 340 -6.65 5.22 3.79
N ILE A 341 -5.89 4.46 3.01
CA ILE A 341 -5.82 4.62 1.56
C ILE A 341 -6.97 3.82 0.92
N PRO A 342 -7.83 4.43 0.09
CA PRO A 342 -8.90 3.71 -0.59
C PRO A 342 -8.37 2.61 -1.52
N ASP A 343 -9.13 1.53 -1.64
CA ASP A 343 -8.90 0.48 -2.65
C ASP A 343 -9.05 1.02 -4.09
N GLY A 344 -8.61 0.22 -5.07
CA GLY A 344 -8.86 0.47 -6.50
C GLY A 344 -8.00 1.56 -7.12
N LEU A 345 -7.12 2.17 -6.34
CA LEU A 345 -6.15 3.15 -6.81
C LEU A 345 -5.03 2.45 -7.58
N ASN A 346 -4.58 3.06 -8.68
CA ASN A 346 -3.33 2.66 -9.32
C ASN A 346 -2.11 3.14 -8.52
N THR A 347 -0.93 2.65 -8.87
CA THR A 347 0.34 2.92 -8.16
C THR A 347 0.64 4.41 -7.96
N ASN A 348 0.42 5.24 -8.99
CA ASN A 348 0.61 6.68 -8.84
C ASN A 348 -0.41 7.28 -7.87
N GLN A 349 -1.67 6.88 -7.98
CA GLN A 349 -2.71 7.36 -7.05
C GLN A 349 -2.44 6.93 -5.60
N VAL A 350 -1.91 5.72 -5.36
CA VAL A 350 -1.52 5.27 -4.02
C VAL A 350 -0.42 6.15 -3.44
N MET A 351 0.66 6.39 -4.21
CA MET A 351 1.75 7.26 -3.75
C MET A 351 1.26 8.69 -3.51
N SER A 352 0.39 9.22 -4.36
CA SER A 352 -0.23 10.54 -4.18
C SER A 352 -1.11 10.59 -2.93
N GLN A 353 -1.94 9.58 -2.70
CA GLN A 353 -2.79 9.52 -1.52
C GLN A 353 -1.98 9.40 -0.25
N LEU A 354 -0.91 8.59 -0.24
CA LEU A 354 0.01 8.51 0.89
C LEU A 354 0.64 9.88 1.20
N PHE A 355 1.08 10.62 0.17
CA PHE A 355 1.59 11.98 0.35
C PHE A 355 0.53 12.94 0.90
N ALA A 356 -0.71 12.86 0.41
CA ALA A 356 -1.81 13.66 0.91
C ALA A 356 -2.16 13.33 2.38
N ASN A 357 -2.08 12.05 2.77
CA ASN A 357 -2.27 11.63 4.16
C ASN A 357 -1.18 12.22 5.05
N MET A 358 0.10 12.14 4.66
CA MET A 358 1.20 12.76 5.42
C MET A 358 1.08 14.29 5.54
N ALA A 359 0.37 14.95 4.62
CA ALA A 359 0.18 16.40 4.64
C ALA A 359 -1.01 16.83 5.52
N ASN A 360 -2.13 16.11 5.42
CA ASN A 360 -3.45 16.60 5.85
C ASN A 360 -4.15 15.71 6.88
N ALA A 361 -3.68 14.48 7.12
CA ALA A 361 -4.41 13.54 7.96
C ALA A 361 -4.42 13.98 9.44
N PRO A 362 -5.51 13.74 10.18
CA PRO A 362 -5.57 14.12 11.59
C PRO A 362 -4.64 13.26 12.48
N ASP A 363 -4.33 12.02 12.08
CA ASP A 363 -3.49 11.04 12.78
C ASP A 363 -1.99 11.18 12.44
N GLU A 364 -1.48 12.41 12.44
CA GLU A 364 -0.10 12.78 12.08
C GLU A 364 0.98 11.92 12.75
N LEU A 365 0.83 11.58 14.03
CA LEU A 365 1.79 10.74 14.74
C LEU A 365 1.89 9.35 14.13
N ARG A 366 0.75 8.79 13.67
CA ARG A 366 0.69 7.50 12.99
C ARG A 366 1.34 7.60 11.62
N GLN A 367 1.03 8.64 10.85
CA GLN A 367 1.63 8.88 9.54
C GLN A 367 3.15 9.04 9.64
N ARG A 368 3.64 9.78 10.65
CA ARG A 368 5.07 9.95 10.90
C ARG A 368 5.77 8.63 11.25
N MET A 369 5.12 7.79 12.07
CA MET A 369 5.63 6.47 12.43
C MET A 369 5.61 5.51 11.23
N VAL A 370 4.58 5.54 10.38
CA VAL A 370 4.48 4.73 9.16
C VAL A 370 5.60 5.08 8.18
N PHE A 371 5.87 6.38 8.00
CA PHE A 371 7.00 6.81 7.18
C PHE A 371 8.33 6.28 7.73
N ALA A 372 8.56 6.34 9.06
CA ALA A 372 9.75 5.78 9.68
C ALA A 372 9.85 4.25 9.50
N LEU A 373 8.75 3.52 9.71
CA LEU A 373 8.70 2.07 9.51
C LEU A 373 8.93 1.67 8.05
N SER A 374 8.46 2.46 7.08
CA SER A 374 8.67 2.21 5.65
C SER A 374 10.15 2.31 5.20
N GLN A 375 10.97 3.02 5.99
CA GLN A 375 12.42 3.11 5.78
C GLN A 375 13.19 1.99 6.52
N ILE A 376 12.52 1.23 7.38
CA ILE A 376 13.07 0.04 8.02
C ILE A 376 12.62 -1.20 7.24
N PHE A 377 11.31 -1.40 7.08
CA PHE A 377 10.72 -2.46 6.28
C PHE A 377 10.50 -1.97 4.86
N VAL A 378 11.49 -2.20 4.01
CA VAL A 378 11.52 -1.62 2.66
C VAL A 378 10.81 -2.54 1.65
N VAL A 379 9.88 -1.97 0.89
CA VAL A 379 9.39 -2.49 -0.40
C VAL A 379 9.51 -1.39 -1.46
N SER A 380 9.44 -1.74 -2.74
CA SER A 380 9.57 -0.75 -3.82
C SER A 380 8.67 -1.04 -5.01
N THR A 381 8.16 0.04 -5.62
CA THR A 381 7.42 0.01 -6.89
C THR A 381 8.25 -0.50 -8.05
N ASN A 382 9.58 -0.66 -7.90
CA ASN A 382 10.42 -1.33 -8.90
C ASN A 382 10.07 -2.82 -9.10
N LYS A 383 9.40 -3.44 -8.13
CA LYS A 383 8.95 -4.83 -8.16
C LYS A 383 7.47 -4.94 -7.83
N ASN A 384 6.96 -4.10 -6.91
CA ASN A 384 5.53 -4.03 -6.58
C ASN A 384 4.82 -2.94 -7.38
N VAL A 385 4.51 -3.25 -8.64
CA VAL A 385 4.16 -2.24 -9.65
C VAL A 385 2.68 -1.86 -9.70
N ASN A 386 1.81 -2.56 -8.96
CA ASN A 386 0.36 -2.31 -8.93
C ASN A 386 -0.13 -1.82 -7.57
N GLY A 387 -1.23 -1.05 -7.56
CA GLY A 387 -1.77 -0.46 -6.33
C GLY A 387 -2.36 -1.49 -5.36
N ASP A 388 -2.94 -2.57 -5.87
CA ASP A 388 -3.42 -3.71 -5.07
C ASP A 388 -2.28 -4.48 -4.37
N GLU A 389 -1.02 -4.27 -4.78
CA GLU A 389 0.16 -4.77 -4.06
C GLU A 389 0.58 -3.82 -2.93
N LEU A 390 0.37 -2.50 -3.09
CA LEU A 390 0.92 -1.47 -2.20
C LEU A 390 -0.06 -1.03 -1.11
N ILE A 391 -1.36 -0.99 -1.39
CA ILE A 391 -2.39 -0.60 -0.43
C ILE A 391 -2.39 -1.53 0.81
N PRO A 392 -2.36 -2.87 0.66
CA PRO A 392 -2.25 -3.76 1.81
C PRO A 392 -0.96 -3.55 2.62
N TRP A 393 0.13 -3.19 1.95
CA TRP A 393 1.42 -2.92 2.58
C TRP A 393 1.39 -1.67 3.47
N VAL A 394 0.89 -0.56 2.94
CA VAL A 394 0.77 0.68 3.73
C VAL A 394 -0.18 0.46 4.91
N THR A 395 -1.32 -0.18 4.66
CA THR A 395 -2.32 -0.49 5.70
C THR A 395 -1.75 -1.37 6.82
N LEU A 396 -0.87 -2.32 6.48
CA LEU A 396 -0.15 -3.15 7.45
C LEU A 396 0.73 -2.28 8.36
N LEU A 397 1.50 -1.35 7.80
CA LEU A 397 2.34 -0.44 8.59
C LEU A 397 1.50 0.48 9.48
N GLU A 398 0.41 1.05 8.95
CA GLU A 398 -0.47 1.95 9.70
C GLU A 398 -1.13 1.29 10.92
N ARG A 399 -1.62 0.05 10.75
CA ARG A 399 -2.21 -0.72 11.84
C ARG A 399 -1.19 -1.09 12.91
N ASN A 400 0.04 -1.38 12.53
CA ASN A 400 1.11 -1.78 13.45
C ASN A 400 1.94 -0.62 14.00
N ALA A 401 1.68 0.62 13.57
CA ALA A 401 2.48 1.79 13.94
C ALA A 401 2.72 1.93 15.46
N PHE A 402 1.70 1.60 16.27
CA PHE A 402 1.75 1.66 17.74
C PHE A 402 1.60 0.26 18.40
N GLY A 403 1.77 -0.80 17.61
CA GLY A 403 1.55 -2.18 18.05
C GLY A 403 2.79 -2.81 18.69
N ASN A 404 2.87 -4.14 18.60
CA ASN A 404 4.03 -4.89 19.08
C ASN A 404 4.97 -5.25 17.91
N PHE A 405 6.27 -5.04 18.08
CA PHE A 405 7.28 -5.30 17.05
C PHE A 405 7.33 -6.77 16.59
N ARG A 406 7.11 -7.74 17.49
CA ARG A 406 7.03 -9.17 17.10
C ARG A 406 5.88 -9.41 16.15
N THR A 407 4.73 -8.78 16.42
CA THR A 407 3.55 -8.85 15.55
C THR A 407 3.87 -8.22 14.20
N LEU A 408 4.37 -6.99 14.19
CA LEU A 408 4.78 -6.31 12.96
C LEU A 408 5.75 -7.17 12.13
N LEU A 409 6.80 -7.71 12.75
CA LEU A 409 7.79 -8.55 12.08
C LEU A 409 7.14 -9.78 11.42
N LYS A 410 6.25 -10.47 12.15
CA LYS A 410 5.51 -11.61 11.63
C LYS A 410 4.62 -11.20 10.45
N GLU A 411 3.83 -10.14 10.59
CA GLU A 411 2.93 -9.71 9.52
C GLU A 411 3.71 -9.26 8.27
N VAL A 412 4.88 -8.62 8.43
CA VAL A 412 5.80 -8.32 7.33
C VAL A 412 6.27 -9.61 6.64
N THR A 413 6.63 -10.66 7.38
CA THR A 413 7.04 -11.96 6.82
C THR A 413 5.95 -12.59 5.97
N PHE A 414 4.68 -12.47 6.39
CA PHE A 414 3.54 -13.08 5.71
C PHE A 414 2.90 -12.18 4.64
N SER A 415 3.35 -10.93 4.51
CA SER A 415 2.82 -10.01 3.49
C SER A 415 3.17 -10.51 2.08
N PRO A 416 2.18 -10.69 1.17
CA PRO A 416 2.45 -11.00 -0.24
C PRO A 416 3.32 -9.95 -0.93
N THR A 417 3.20 -8.68 -0.54
CA THR A 417 4.02 -7.56 -1.05
C THR A 417 5.50 -7.77 -0.74
N MET A 418 5.82 -8.04 0.53
CA MET A 418 7.19 -8.37 0.96
C MET A 418 7.66 -9.70 0.39
N GLY A 419 6.75 -10.68 0.33
CA GLY A 419 6.98 -11.99 -0.28
C GLY A 419 7.43 -11.89 -1.72
N LYS A 420 6.80 -11.01 -2.51
CA LYS A 420 7.24 -10.66 -3.85
C LYS A 420 8.55 -9.88 -3.82
N TYR A 421 8.65 -8.83 -3.00
CA TYR A 421 9.80 -7.93 -3.00
C TYR A 421 11.12 -8.68 -2.77
N LEU A 422 11.16 -9.55 -1.76
CA LEU A 422 12.35 -10.31 -1.35
C LEU A 422 12.29 -11.81 -1.70
N ASP A 423 11.47 -12.19 -2.67
CA ASP A 423 11.39 -13.56 -3.22
C ASP A 423 11.15 -14.67 -2.18
N LEU A 424 10.44 -14.34 -1.10
CA LEU A 424 10.02 -15.32 -0.09
C LEU A 424 8.78 -16.09 -0.56
N ALA A 425 7.88 -15.43 -1.31
CA ALA A 425 6.73 -16.09 -1.91
C ALA A 425 7.22 -17.14 -2.92
N ASN A 426 6.71 -18.38 -2.81
CA ASN A 426 7.13 -19.54 -3.59
C ASN A 426 8.57 -20.02 -3.34
N SER A 427 9.26 -19.53 -2.30
CA SER A 427 10.53 -20.10 -1.86
C SER A 427 10.32 -21.53 -1.37
N MET A 428 11.09 -22.47 -1.91
CA MET A 428 10.95 -23.90 -1.64
C MET A 428 12.27 -24.53 -1.18
N ARG A 429 12.16 -25.68 -0.52
CA ARG A 429 13.30 -26.51 -0.13
C ARG A 429 14.22 -26.80 -1.30
N ALA A 430 15.44 -27.18 -0.96
CA ALA A 430 16.40 -27.62 -1.97
C ALA A 430 15.86 -28.84 -2.75
N THR A 431 16.06 -28.80 -4.06
CA THR A 431 15.90 -29.93 -4.98
C THR A 431 17.18 -30.06 -5.82
N ALA A 432 17.23 -30.97 -6.79
CA ALA A 432 18.38 -31.08 -7.69
C ALA A 432 18.63 -29.81 -8.52
N SER A 433 17.62 -28.95 -8.69
CA SER A 433 17.66 -27.76 -9.57
C SER A 433 17.24 -26.46 -8.89
N THR A 434 16.96 -26.48 -7.59
CA THR A 434 16.42 -25.33 -6.86
C THR A 434 17.02 -25.27 -5.47
N SER A 435 17.25 -24.06 -4.96
CA SER A 435 17.71 -23.80 -3.60
C SER A 435 16.72 -22.85 -2.90
N PRO A 436 16.59 -22.91 -1.57
CA PRO A 436 15.87 -21.90 -0.79
C PRO A 436 16.37 -20.49 -1.11
N ASN A 437 15.45 -19.54 -1.26
CA ASN A 437 15.81 -18.14 -1.52
C ASN A 437 16.40 -17.49 -0.25
N GLU A 438 17.54 -16.82 -0.39
CA GLU A 438 18.27 -16.21 0.72
C GLU A 438 18.03 -14.69 0.89
N ASN A 439 17.29 -14.04 -0.01
CA ASN A 439 17.08 -12.59 0.01
C ASN A 439 16.37 -12.18 1.31
N TYR A 440 15.13 -12.62 1.53
CA TYR A 440 14.40 -12.29 2.76
C TYR A 440 15.13 -12.71 4.05
N PRO A 441 15.67 -13.95 4.19
CA PRO A 441 16.46 -14.34 5.36
C PRO A 441 17.64 -13.41 5.66
N ARG A 442 18.32 -12.92 4.63
CA ARG A 442 19.41 -11.95 4.79
C ARG A 442 18.84 -10.62 5.27
N GLU A 443 17.93 -10.02 4.51
CA GLU A 443 17.42 -8.68 4.80
C GLU A 443 16.71 -8.59 6.17
N VAL A 444 15.94 -9.61 6.54
CA VAL A 444 15.26 -9.63 7.84
C VAL A 444 16.26 -9.61 9.00
N MET A 445 17.42 -10.26 8.84
CA MET A 445 18.51 -10.19 9.81
C MET A 445 19.28 -8.85 9.76
N GLN A 446 19.85 -8.47 8.60
CA GLN A 446 20.72 -7.29 8.53
C GLN A 446 20.00 -5.95 8.60
N LEU A 447 18.84 -5.81 7.97
CA LEU A 447 18.21 -4.50 7.79
C LEU A 447 17.01 -4.29 8.68
N PHE A 448 16.28 -5.36 9.04
CA PHE A 448 15.02 -5.23 9.75
C PHE A 448 15.11 -5.53 11.24
N THR A 449 16.12 -6.27 11.72
CA THR A 449 16.16 -6.71 13.13
C THR A 449 17.51 -6.56 13.82
N ILE A 450 18.54 -7.31 13.43
CA ILE A 450 19.74 -7.51 14.27
C ILE A 450 20.99 -6.81 13.76
N GLY A 451 21.03 -6.38 12.50
CA GLY A 451 22.23 -5.81 11.91
C GLY A 451 23.32 -6.84 11.66
N ILE A 452 24.45 -6.39 11.11
CA ILE A 452 25.58 -7.25 10.73
C ILE A 452 26.60 -7.50 11.84
N ASN A 453 26.60 -6.67 12.90
CA ASN A 453 27.53 -6.77 14.02
C ASN A 453 26.78 -6.82 15.34
N HIS A 454 27.27 -7.60 16.31
CA HIS A 454 26.74 -7.60 17.67
C HIS A 454 26.79 -6.19 18.28
N LEU A 455 25.73 -5.82 18.99
CA LEU A 455 25.58 -4.53 19.63
C LEU A 455 25.58 -4.68 21.15
N ASN A 456 26.13 -3.67 21.82
CA ASN A 456 25.80 -3.37 23.20
C ASN A 456 24.40 -2.74 23.24
N GLN A 457 23.79 -2.73 24.43
CA GLN A 457 22.46 -2.19 24.62
C GLN A 457 22.38 -0.67 24.37
N ASP A 458 23.53 0.02 24.40
CA ASP A 458 23.70 1.44 24.06
C ASP A 458 23.89 1.70 22.55
N GLY A 459 23.75 0.66 21.72
CA GLY A 459 23.90 0.73 20.26
C GLY A 459 25.33 0.73 19.75
N SER A 460 26.34 0.74 20.63
CA SER A 460 27.74 0.61 20.20
C SER A 460 28.05 -0.81 19.72
N THR A 461 28.90 -0.93 18.71
CA THR A 461 29.35 -2.22 18.18
C THR A 461 30.22 -2.95 19.21
N LYS A 462 29.92 -4.23 19.49
CA LYS A 462 30.78 -5.10 20.28
C LYS A 462 32.03 -5.46 19.48
N LEU A 463 33.18 -5.34 20.13
CA LEU A 463 34.48 -5.66 19.57
C LEU A 463 35.07 -6.90 20.26
N ASP A 464 35.81 -7.71 19.51
CA ASP A 464 36.58 -8.82 20.05
C ASP A 464 37.86 -8.33 20.78
N ALA A 465 38.67 -9.26 21.27
CA ALA A 465 39.94 -8.95 21.95
C ALA A 465 40.97 -8.25 21.05
N LEU A 466 40.77 -8.25 19.72
CA LEU A 466 41.63 -7.60 18.72
C LEU A 466 41.05 -6.26 18.26
N GLY A 467 39.94 -5.81 18.84
CA GLY A 467 39.26 -4.57 18.49
C GLY A 467 38.46 -4.63 17.18
N GLN A 468 38.15 -5.83 16.68
CA GLN A 468 37.35 -6.01 15.45
C GLN A 468 35.86 -6.19 15.78
N PRO A 469 34.93 -5.66 14.96
CA PRO A 469 33.51 -5.93 15.10
C PRO A 469 33.20 -7.43 15.12
N ILE A 470 32.38 -7.86 16.07
CA ILE A 470 31.92 -9.25 16.14
C ILE A 470 30.69 -9.39 15.22
N PRO A 471 30.73 -10.21 14.14
CA PRO A 471 29.59 -10.38 13.25
C PRO A 471 28.42 -11.10 13.96
N THR A 472 27.18 -10.75 13.64
CA THR A 472 25.97 -11.40 14.21
C THR A 472 25.72 -12.79 13.65
N TYR A 473 26.11 -13.03 12.40
CA TYR A 473 25.88 -14.28 11.68
C TYR A 473 26.85 -14.44 10.51
N ASP A 474 26.88 -15.63 9.93
CA ASP A 474 27.65 -15.93 8.73
C ASP A 474 26.74 -16.46 7.60
N GLN A 475 27.34 -16.85 6.47
CA GLN A 475 26.60 -17.39 5.33
C GLN A 475 25.92 -18.74 5.64
N THR A 476 26.38 -19.49 6.63
CA THR A 476 25.74 -20.74 7.06
C THR A 476 24.42 -20.41 7.75
N THR A 477 24.40 -19.45 8.67
CA THR A 477 23.14 -18.99 9.30
C THR A 477 22.14 -18.50 8.27
N VAL A 478 22.57 -17.77 7.23
CA VAL A 478 21.66 -17.33 6.15
C VAL A 478 21.01 -18.51 5.45
N ARG A 479 21.79 -19.57 5.12
CA ARG A 479 21.26 -20.79 4.50
C ARG A 479 20.27 -21.52 5.41
N GLU A 480 20.56 -21.60 6.70
CA GLU A 480 19.70 -22.29 7.67
C GLU A 480 18.39 -21.53 7.92
N MET A 481 18.45 -20.20 8.02
CA MET A 481 17.26 -19.33 8.05
C MET A 481 16.43 -19.46 6.76
N ALA A 482 17.10 -19.50 5.60
CA ALA A 482 16.43 -19.70 4.31
C ALA A 482 15.68 -21.03 4.26
N ARG A 483 16.27 -22.12 4.74
CA ARG A 483 15.61 -23.42 4.87
C ARG A 483 14.37 -23.35 5.77
N ALA A 484 14.48 -22.69 6.92
CA ALA A 484 13.37 -22.53 7.88
C ALA A 484 12.21 -21.69 7.32
N LEU A 485 12.49 -20.77 6.40
CA LEU A 485 11.51 -19.89 5.78
C LEU A 485 10.91 -20.44 4.46
N THR A 486 11.25 -21.67 4.06
CA THR A 486 10.67 -22.30 2.86
C THR A 486 9.21 -22.69 3.06
N GLY A 487 8.45 -22.81 1.96
CA GLY A 487 7.09 -23.32 1.99
C GLY A 487 6.02 -22.24 2.21
N LEU A 488 6.31 -20.99 1.90
CA LEU A 488 5.30 -19.94 1.74
C LEU A 488 4.93 -19.75 0.28
N THR A 489 3.67 -19.44 0.01
CA THR A 489 3.16 -19.07 -1.32
C THR A 489 2.16 -17.93 -1.22
N TYR A 490 1.83 -17.29 -2.34
CA TYR A 490 0.79 -16.26 -2.38
C TYR A 490 -0.56 -16.81 -1.89
N PRO A 491 -1.46 -15.98 -1.32
CA PRO A 491 -2.82 -16.40 -1.03
C PRO A 491 -3.52 -16.97 -2.27
N THR A 492 -4.41 -17.93 -2.06
CA THR A 492 -5.14 -18.58 -3.14
C THR A 492 -6.17 -17.59 -3.70
N ALA A 493 -5.94 -17.17 -4.95
CA ALA A 493 -6.85 -16.27 -5.65
C ALA A 493 -8.26 -16.86 -5.78
N LEU A 494 -9.26 -15.98 -5.82
CA LEU A 494 -10.66 -16.33 -5.94
C LEU A 494 -10.93 -17.34 -7.07
N GLY A 495 -11.75 -18.36 -6.80
CA GLY A 495 -12.17 -19.36 -7.78
C GLY A 495 -11.08 -20.37 -8.17
N ASN A 496 -9.85 -20.19 -7.66
CA ASN A 496 -8.76 -21.11 -7.86
C ASN A 496 -8.67 -22.12 -6.71
N THR A 497 -8.16 -23.31 -7.01
CA THR A 497 -7.80 -24.29 -5.98
C THR A 497 -6.37 -24.03 -5.52
N PRO A 498 -6.06 -24.21 -4.22
CA PRO A 498 -4.69 -24.09 -3.73
C PRO A 498 -3.72 -24.95 -4.55
N GLN A 499 -2.68 -24.32 -5.10
CA GLN A 499 -1.64 -24.97 -5.89
C GLN A 499 -0.38 -25.14 -5.05
N THR A 500 0.55 -26.01 -5.47
CA THR A 500 1.88 -26.10 -4.86
C THR A 500 2.57 -24.74 -4.81
N ASN A 501 2.49 -23.97 -5.89
CA ASN A 501 2.85 -22.55 -5.96
C ASN A 501 1.67 -21.79 -6.55
N ASN A 502 1.08 -20.88 -5.79
CA ASN A 502 0.03 -20.00 -6.26
C ASN A 502 0.61 -18.89 -7.15
N TRP A 503 -0.24 -18.39 -8.05
CA TRP A 503 0.00 -17.16 -8.80
C TRP A 503 -0.05 -15.95 -7.88
N GLU A 504 0.54 -14.84 -8.32
CA GLU A 504 0.54 -13.59 -7.55
C GLU A 504 -0.89 -13.14 -7.23
N TYR A 505 -1.15 -12.96 -5.94
CA TYR A 505 -2.41 -12.46 -5.40
C TYR A 505 -2.10 -11.77 -4.06
N PHE A 506 -2.63 -10.57 -3.86
CA PHE A 506 -2.20 -9.68 -2.75
C PHE A 506 -3.31 -9.42 -1.74
N VAL A 507 -4.48 -10.03 -1.92
CA VAL A 507 -5.56 -9.99 -0.94
C VAL A 507 -5.31 -11.06 0.11
N GLY A 508 -5.07 -10.62 1.34
CA GLY A 508 -4.79 -11.48 2.48
C GLY A 508 -3.31 -11.76 2.69
N LEU A 509 -3.00 -12.93 3.25
CA LEU A 509 -1.68 -13.28 3.78
C LEU A 509 -1.14 -14.51 3.04
N MET A 510 0.19 -14.61 2.93
CA MET A 510 0.84 -15.78 2.33
C MET A 510 0.47 -17.08 3.06
N GLU A 511 0.32 -18.15 2.30
CA GLU A 511 -0.16 -19.44 2.78
C GLU A 511 0.98 -20.46 2.90
N TYR A 512 0.81 -21.40 3.83
CA TYR A 512 1.74 -22.51 4.00
C TYR A 512 1.59 -23.57 2.90
N ARG A 513 2.72 -24.15 2.51
CA ARG A 513 2.88 -25.29 1.60
C ARG A 513 3.91 -26.25 2.18
N GLN A 514 3.46 -27.15 3.05
CA GLN A 514 4.32 -28.14 3.69
C GLN A 514 5.08 -28.99 2.66
N SER A 515 4.47 -29.29 1.52
CA SER A 515 5.09 -30.01 0.41
C SER A 515 6.25 -29.29 -0.26
N ASN A 516 6.48 -28.00 0.05
CA ASN A 516 7.62 -27.19 -0.40
C ASN A 516 8.59 -26.86 0.74
N HIS A 517 8.28 -27.24 1.98
CA HIS A 517 9.11 -26.94 3.14
C HIS A 517 10.30 -27.89 3.24
N ASP A 518 11.42 -27.38 3.76
CA ASP A 518 12.57 -28.17 4.16
C ASP A 518 12.29 -28.77 5.54
N THR A 519 12.28 -30.09 5.66
CA THR A 519 11.98 -30.77 6.93
C THR A 519 13.21 -31.26 7.67
N GLY A 520 14.42 -30.92 7.23
CA GLY A 520 15.63 -31.27 7.95
C GLY A 520 15.79 -30.45 9.23
N THR A 521 16.66 -30.93 10.13
CA THR A 521 17.13 -30.13 11.27
C THR A 521 17.77 -28.83 10.79
N LYS A 522 17.61 -27.74 11.56
CA LYS A 522 18.16 -26.42 11.21
C LYS A 522 18.83 -25.78 12.41
N THR A 523 19.86 -24.96 12.19
CA THR A 523 20.52 -24.20 13.26
C THR A 523 20.40 -22.70 12.99
N LEU A 524 19.64 -22.00 13.82
CA LEU A 524 19.43 -20.55 13.73
C LEU A 524 20.50 -19.77 14.51
N LEU A 525 20.22 -18.50 14.83
CA LEU A 525 21.12 -17.64 15.59
C LEU A 525 21.33 -18.20 17.01
N ASN A 526 22.51 -17.91 17.56
CA ASN A 526 22.92 -18.29 18.91
C ASN A 526 22.84 -19.82 19.17
N GLY A 527 22.99 -20.63 18.12
CA GLY A 527 23.00 -22.09 18.22
C GLY A 527 21.62 -22.72 18.48
N THR A 528 20.53 -21.98 18.27
CA THR A 528 19.17 -22.50 18.43
C THR A 528 18.90 -23.58 17.38
N VAL A 529 18.63 -24.82 17.80
CA VAL A 529 18.38 -25.94 16.89
C VAL A 529 16.88 -26.16 16.72
N LEU A 530 16.40 -26.12 15.48
CA LEU A 530 15.06 -26.57 15.10
C LEU A 530 15.08 -28.06 14.78
N PRO A 531 14.27 -28.90 15.46
CA PRO A 531 14.14 -30.32 15.16
C PRO A 531 13.73 -30.60 13.70
N ALA A 532 14.09 -31.78 13.20
CA ALA A 532 13.57 -32.26 11.92
C ALA A 532 12.04 -32.51 11.98
N ASN A 533 11.41 -32.50 10.80
CA ASN A 533 10.00 -32.80 10.56
C ASN A 533 9.01 -31.82 11.21
N GLN A 534 9.44 -30.59 11.48
CA GLN A 534 8.53 -29.51 11.86
C GLN A 534 7.67 -29.05 10.68
N SER A 535 6.52 -28.47 11.02
CA SER A 535 5.65 -27.80 10.05
C SER A 535 6.20 -26.42 9.68
N VAL A 536 5.79 -25.89 8.51
CA VAL A 536 6.17 -24.53 8.07
C VAL A 536 5.89 -23.50 9.16
N LYS A 537 4.72 -23.60 9.81
CA LYS A 537 4.32 -22.67 10.89
C LYS A 537 5.31 -22.70 12.05
N GLN A 538 5.70 -23.89 12.51
CA GLN A 538 6.61 -24.05 13.65
C GLN A 538 7.98 -23.43 13.35
N ASP A 539 8.54 -23.71 12.18
CA ASP A 539 9.84 -23.18 11.78
C ASP A 539 9.82 -21.65 11.63
N ILE A 540 8.80 -21.10 10.95
CA ILE A 540 8.68 -19.66 10.77
C ILE A 540 8.44 -18.95 12.10
N ASP A 541 7.55 -19.46 12.95
CA ASP A 541 7.33 -18.90 14.29
C ASP A 541 8.63 -18.90 15.11
N ALA A 542 9.42 -19.99 15.03
CA ALA A 542 10.71 -20.07 15.71
C ALA A 542 11.75 -19.10 15.13
N VAL A 543 11.77 -18.84 13.83
CA VAL A 543 12.62 -17.80 13.21
C VAL A 543 12.24 -16.41 13.73
N ILE A 544 10.95 -16.08 13.74
CA ILE A 544 10.47 -14.78 14.24
C ILE A 544 10.82 -14.60 15.71
N ASP A 545 10.64 -15.63 16.53
CA ASP A 545 11.01 -15.61 17.94
C ASP A 545 12.51 -15.48 18.15
N ASN A 546 13.31 -16.20 17.38
CA ASN A 546 14.76 -16.14 17.44
C ASN A 546 15.28 -14.73 17.11
N LEU A 547 14.71 -14.06 16.11
CA LEU A 547 15.03 -12.68 15.76
C LEU A 547 14.53 -11.68 16.80
N PHE A 548 13.28 -11.81 17.26
CA PHE A 548 12.67 -10.90 18.22
C PHE A 548 13.37 -10.93 19.60
N GLN A 549 13.78 -12.12 20.03
CA GLN A 549 14.50 -12.33 21.29
C GLN A 549 16.00 -12.07 21.19
N HIS A 550 16.53 -11.85 19.99
CA HIS A 550 17.95 -11.57 19.82
C HIS A 550 18.35 -10.26 20.56
N PRO A 551 19.47 -10.24 21.31
CA PRO A 551 19.88 -9.07 22.09
C PRO A 551 20.09 -7.79 21.26
N ASN A 552 20.46 -7.91 19.99
CA ASN A 552 20.63 -6.74 19.11
C ASN A 552 19.31 -6.05 18.73
N THR A 553 18.17 -6.74 18.75
CA THR A 553 16.93 -6.21 18.15
C THR A 553 16.49 -4.92 18.83
N ALA A 554 16.60 -4.87 20.16
CA ALA A 554 16.27 -3.68 20.94
C ALA A 554 17.15 -2.45 20.59
N PRO A 555 18.50 -2.48 20.73
CA PRO A 555 19.35 -1.36 20.37
C PRO A 555 19.34 -1.03 18.88
N PHE A 556 19.14 -2.02 18.00
CA PHE A 556 19.03 -1.78 16.55
C PHE A 556 17.79 -0.95 16.21
N ILE A 557 16.60 -1.38 16.67
CA ILE A 557 15.34 -0.67 16.41
C ILE A 557 15.32 0.70 17.09
N ALA A 558 15.79 0.79 18.34
CA ALA A 558 15.93 2.07 19.04
C ALA A 558 16.80 3.05 18.22
N THR A 559 17.97 2.61 17.77
CA THR A 559 18.88 3.46 16.97
C THR A 559 18.23 3.92 15.67
N ARG A 560 17.58 3.01 14.92
CA ARG A 560 16.93 3.34 13.65
C ARG A 560 15.81 4.35 13.84
N LEU A 561 14.92 4.13 14.79
CA LEU A 561 13.78 5.04 15.03
C LEU A 561 14.23 6.40 15.56
N ILE A 562 15.19 6.45 16.49
CA ILE A 562 15.72 7.74 16.99
C ILE A 562 16.33 8.56 15.84
N ARG A 563 17.09 7.92 14.94
CA ARG A 563 17.70 8.60 13.80
C ARG A 563 16.68 9.19 12.84
N THR A 564 15.64 8.44 12.53
CA THR A 564 14.60 8.88 11.60
C THR A 564 13.66 9.94 12.20
N LEU A 565 13.41 9.89 13.51
CA LEU A 565 12.44 10.79 14.16
C LEU A 565 13.08 12.04 14.78
N VAL A 566 14.31 11.95 15.31
CA VAL A 566 14.86 12.97 16.21
C VAL A 566 16.20 13.55 15.72
N LYS A 567 17.25 12.74 15.57
CA LYS A 567 18.62 13.22 15.29
C LYS A 567 19.53 12.12 14.74
N SER A 568 20.45 12.45 13.83
CA SER A 568 21.32 11.45 13.18
C SER A 568 22.33 10.81 14.15
N ASN A 569 22.73 11.53 15.20
CA ASN A 569 23.79 11.13 16.14
C ASN A 569 23.30 11.15 17.61
N PRO A 570 22.39 10.25 18.03
CA PRO A 570 21.98 10.14 19.42
C PRO A 570 23.11 9.63 20.30
N SER A 571 23.14 10.00 21.59
CA SER A 571 24.15 9.45 22.49
C SER A 571 23.88 7.97 22.78
N PRO A 572 24.93 7.20 23.16
CA PRO A 572 24.74 5.82 23.61
C PRO A 572 23.76 5.70 24.77
N ALA A 573 23.76 6.67 25.70
CA ALA A 573 22.85 6.66 26.84
C ALA A 573 21.37 6.82 26.43
N TYR A 574 21.09 7.61 25.39
CA TYR A 574 19.74 7.74 24.85
C TYR A 574 19.28 6.44 24.17
N ILE A 575 20.13 5.85 23.32
CA ILE A 575 19.83 4.54 22.71
C ILE A 575 19.56 3.49 23.79
N GLN A 576 20.42 3.41 24.82
CA GLN A 576 20.28 2.47 25.94
C GLN A 576 18.93 2.59 26.64
N ARG A 577 18.48 3.81 26.96
CA ARG A 577 17.18 4.02 27.64
C ARG A 577 16.02 3.54 26.79
N VAL A 578 15.99 3.89 25.50
CA VAL A 578 14.93 3.46 24.58
C VAL A 578 15.00 1.95 24.33
N ALA A 579 16.18 1.39 24.16
CA ALA A 579 16.37 -0.04 23.99
C ALA A 579 15.90 -0.83 25.23
N ASN A 580 16.10 -0.29 26.44
CA ASN A 580 15.56 -0.90 27.66
C ASN A 580 14.01 -0.91 27.66
N VAL A 581 13.37 0.16 27.18
CA VAL A 581 11.90 0.21 27.01
C VAL A 581 11.43 -0.80 25.96
N PHE A 582 12.20 -1.00 24.89
CA PHE A 582 11.90 -2.10 23.95
C PHE A 582 12.00 -3.46 24.64
N VAL A 583 12.99 -3.67 25.53
CA VAL A 583 13.14 -4.95 26.25
C VAL A 583 11.95 -5.17 27.19
N ASP A 584 11.50 -4.14 27.88
CA ASP A 584 10.37 -4.15 28.81
C ASP A 584 9.77 -2.74 28.91
N ASN A 585 8.49 -2.58 28.56
CA ASN A 585 7.77 -1.31 28.65
C ASN A 585 7.43 -0.86 30.09
N GLY A 586 7.88 -1.60 31.11
CA GLY A 586 7.55 -1.39 32.52
C GLY A 586 6.39 -2.28 33.00
N HIS A 587 5.80 -3.06 32.11
CA HIS A 587 4.72 -4.02 32.39
C HIS A 587 5.06 -5.45 31.96
N GLY A 588 6.35 -5.74 31.69
CA GLY A 588 6.82 -7.04 31.25
C GLY A 588 6.62 -7.30 29.76
N VAL A 589 6.23 -6.29 28.97
CA VAL A 589 5.95 -6.46 27.53
C VAL A 589 7.16 -5.98 26.72
N ARG A 590 7.77 -6.91 25.99
CA ARG A 590 8.86 -6.62 25.04
C ARG A 590 8.27 -6.11 23.72
N GLY A 591 8.93 -5.15 23.09
CA GLY A 591 8.66 -4.71 21.72
C GLY A 591 7.41 -3.84 21.55
N ASP A 592 6.90 -3.25 22.62
CA ASP A 592 5.79 -2.28 22.56
C ASP A 592 6.25 -0.99 21.84
N LEU A 593 5.81 -0.82 20.59
CA LEU A 593 6.21 0.32 19.76
C LEU A 593 5.60 1.65 20.23
N TRP A 594 4.46 1.62 20.92
CA TRP A 594 3.91 2.82 21.54
C TRP A 594 4.80 3.31 22.69
N ALA A 595 5.21 2.40 23.56
CA ALA A 595 6.12 2.71 24.65
C ALA A 595 7.49 3.17 24.13
N VAL A 596 8.03 2.50 23.11
CA VAL A 596 9.29 2.87 22.46
C VAL A 596 9.20 4.26 21.83
N LEU A 597 8.16 4.55 21.05
CA LEU A 597 7.95 5.88 20.45
C LEU A 597 7.84 6.96 21.53
N THR A 598 7.08 6.69 22.59
CA THR A 598 6.94 7.60 23.73
C THR A 598 8.29 7.88 24.40
N ALA A 599 9.08 6.84 24.65
CA ALA A 599 10.41 6.96 25.24
C ALA A 599 11.36 7.76 24.33
N ILE A 600 11.27 7.61 23.01
CA ILE A 600 12.04 8.41 22.05
C ILE A 600 11.68 9.90 22.20
N VAL A 601 10.43 10.26 21.92
CA VAL A 601 10.07 11.68 21.80
C VAL A 601 10.04 12.42 23.13
N THR A 602 9.97 11.72 24.27
CA THR A 602 9.98 12.34 25.61
C THR A 602 11.34 12.29 26.30
N ASP A 603 12.38 11.69 25.69
CA ASP A 603 13.71 11.62 26.27
C ASP A 603 14.31 13.03 26.50
N ALA A 604 15.14 13.16 27.53
CA ALA A 604 15.82 14.42 27.86
C ALA A 604 16.66 14.96 26.70
N GLU A 605 17.30 14.10 25.89
CA GLU A 605 18.03 14.52 24.69
C GLU A 605 17.11 14.97 23.56
N ALA A 606 15.94 14.33 23.40
CA ALA A 606 14.96 14.73 22.41
C ALA A 606 14.33 16.09 22.77
N GLN A 607 14.19 16.39 24.07
CA GLN A 607 13.59 17.62 24.58
C GLN A 607 14.59 18.76 24.81
N ALA A 608 15.89 18.48 24.76
CA ALA A 608 16.95 19.46 24.98
C ALA A 608 16.88 20.63 23.98
N ALA A 609 17.38 21.81 24.41
CA ALA A 609 17.51 22.94 23.51
C ALA A 609 18.50 22.60 22.38
N PRO A 610 18.25 23.04 21.14
CA PRO A 610 19.10 22.71 20.01
C PRO A 610 20.47 23.36 20.15
N SER A 611 21.49 22.73 19.59
CA SER A 611 22.84 23.26 19.50
C SER A 611 23.34 23.11 18.06
N THR A 612 24.48 23.75 17.75
CA THR A 612 25.14 23.63 16.44
C THR A 612 25.67 22.22 16.13
N GLN A 613 25.59 21.28 17.10
CA GLN A 613 26.07 19.91 16.98
C GLN A 613 24.93 18.87 17.06
N THR A 614 23.67 19.30 17.07
CA THR A 614 22.50 18.41 17.20
C THR A 614 21.56 18.55 16.01
N GLY A 615 20.60 17.62 15.92
CA GLY A 615 19.60 17.56 14.86
C GLY A 615 19.95 16.59 13.74
N HIS A 616 19.19 16.68 12.65
CA HIS A 616 19.46 16.04 11.37
C HIS A 616 19.01 16.94 10.22
N LEU A 617 19.46 16.62 9.00
CA LEU A 617 18.93 17.26 7.81
C LEU A 617 17.50 16.75 7.57
N LYS A 618 16.55 17.64 7.29
CA LYS A 618 15.23 17.25 6.80
C LYS A 618 15.41 16.66 5.40
N ASP A 619 14.97 15.43 5.22
CA ASP A 619 14.82 14.84 3.89
C ASP A 619 13.82 15.65 3.05
N PRO A 620 13.85 15.55 1.70
CA PRO A 620 12.94 16.27 0.83
C PRO A 620 11.47 16.22 1.25
N VAL A 621 10.95 15.05 1.64
CA VAL A 621 9.54 14.87 2.03
C VAL A 621 9.23 15.67 3.30
N ILE A 622 10.04 15.52 4.36
CA ILE A 622 9.87 16.25 5.61
C ILE A 622 10.03 17.74 5.38
N HIS A 623 11.03 18.19 4.62
CA HIS A 623 11.25 19.62 4.34
C HIS A 623 10.03 20.27 3.70
N VAL A 624 9.51 19.66 2.63
CA VAL A 624 8.39 20.20 1.87
C VAL A 624 7.11 20.14 2.68
N LEU A 625 6.80 19.01 3.34
CA LEU A 625 5.59 18.90 4.15
C LEU A 625 5.63 19.85 5.36
N ASN A 626 6.79 20.04 5.99
CA ASN A 626 6.99 21.01 7.06
C ASN A 626 6.67 22.44 6.57
N LEU A 627 7.14 22.80 5.37
CA LEU A 627 6.83 24.09 4.74
C LEU A 627 5.34 24.24 4.43
N CYS A 628 4.72 23.20 3.87
CA CYS A 628 3.29 23.20 3.57
C CYS A 628 2.46 23.44 4.83
N ARG A 629 2.76 22.68 5.88
CA ARG A 629 2.04 22.75 7.16
C ARG A 629 2.25 24.08 7.87
N ALA A 630 3.48 24.61 7.89
CA ALA A 630 3.78 25.91 8.46
C ALA A 630 3.03 27.05 7.76
N LEU A 631 2.84 26.95 6.43
CA LEU A 631 2.12 27.94 5.63
C LEU A 631 0.60 27.70 5.55
N GLY A 632 0.08 26.64 6.19
CA GLY A 632 -1.33 26.25 6.08
C GLY A 632 -1.74 25.88 4.65
N ALA A 633 -0.80 25.38 3.85
CA ALA A 633 -1.04 25.00 2.47
C ALA A 633 -1.99 23.80 2.38
N GLN A 634 -2.87 23.80 1.38
CA GLN A 634 -3.79 22.69 1.12
C GLN A 634 -3.25 21.80 0.01
N VAL A 635 -2.91 20.56 0.33
CA VAL A 635 -2.46 19.55 -0.66
C VAL A 635 -3.68 18.77 -1.14
N THR A 636 -4.12 18.99 -2.38
CA THR A 636 -5.37 18.38 -2.90
C THR A 636 -5.14 17.31 -3.96
N ASP A 637 -4.19 17.54 -4.88
CA ASP A 637 -3.82 16.58 -5.94
C ASP A 637 -2.29 16.54 -6.10
N PRO A 638 -1.57 15.73 -5.30
CA PRO A 638 -0.12 15.64 -5.38
C PRO A 638 0.36 14.71 -6.51
N SER A 639 -0.42 14.46 -7.55
CA SER A 639 0.00 13.60 -8.68
C SER A 639 1.29 14.08 -9.37
N GLN A 640 1.45 15.40 -9.52
CA GLN A 640 2.67 16.00 -10.06
C GLN A 640 3.88 15.84 -9.14
N PHE A 641 3.67 15.66 -7.83
CA PHE A 641 4.74 15.66 -6.84
C PHE A 641 5.56 14.38 -6.90
N LEU A 642 4.96 13.29 -7.34
CA LEU A 642 5.64 12.00 -7.49
C LEU A 642 6.86 12.10 -8.39
N TYR A 643 6.74 12.80 -9.52
CA TYR A 643 7.86 13.03 -10.43
C TYR A 643 8.91 13.96 -9.81
N ILE A 644 8.47 14.99 -9.07
CA ILE A 644 9.36 15.94 -8.42
C ILE A 644 10.18 15.24 -7.33
N PHE A 645 9.53 14.50 -6.42
CA PHE A 645 10.20 13.76 -5.35
C PHE A 645 11.11 12.66 -5.88
N ARG A 646 10.78 12.04 -7.02
CA ARG A 646 11.71 11.15 -7.72
C ARG A 646 13.00 11.87 -8.13
N ASN A 647 12.89 13.09 -8.65
CA ASN A 647 14.05 13.91 -9.02
C ASN A 647 14.82 14.44 -7.79
N LEU A 648 14.19 14.45 -6.61
CA LEU A 648 14.82 14.76 -5.32
C LEU A 648 15.42 13.52 -4.63
N GLY A 649 15.27 12.33 -5.21
CA GLY A 649 15.80 11.08 -4.67
C GLY A 649 14.92 10.42 -3.60
N GLU A 650 13.68 10.88 -3.41
CA GLU A 650 12.79 10.42 -2.33
C GLU A 650 11.33 10.26 -2.77
N GLN A 651 11.09 9.46 -3.80
CA GLN A 651 9.72 9.10 -4.18
C GLN A 651 9.18 8.01 -3.25
N VAL A 652 8.19 8.34 -2.42
CA VAL A 652 7.56 7.39 -1.48
C VAL A 652 7.17 6.07 -2.15
N LEU A 653 7.33 4.95 -1.43
CA LEU A 653 7.13 3.59 -1.93
C LEU A 653 8.03 3.17 -3.11
N SER A 654 8.96 4.02 -3.55
CA SER A 654 9.85 3.75 -4.69
C SER A 654 11.35 3.88 -4.35
N PRO A 655 11.84 3.34 -3.21
CA PRO A 655 13.27 3.35 -2.94
C PRO A 655 14.03 2.51 -3.96
N ASP A 656 15.23 2.97 -4.33
CA ASP A 656 16.08 2.32 -5.34
C ASP A 656 16.73 1.03 -4.81
N THR A 657 16.88 0.90 -3.48
CA THR A 657 17.58 -0.21 -2.84
C THR A 657 16.87 -0.68 -1.58
N VAL A 658 17.24 -1.86 -1.09
CA VAL A 658 16.79 -2.40 0.20
C VAL A 658 17.19 -1.53 1.39
N PHE A 659 18.13 -0.58 1.22
CA PHE A 659 18.50 0.39 2.26
C PHE A 659 17.52 1.55 2.39
N SER A 660 16.42 1.57 1.63
CA SER A 660 15.51 2.71 1.46
C SER A 660 16.12 3.80 0.56
N PHE A 661 15.74 5.07 0.76
CA PHE A 661 16.20 6.23 -0.03
C PHE A 661 17.68 6.57 0.18
N TYR A 662 18.19 6.26 1.38
CA TYR A 662 19.57 6.47 1.77
C TYR A 662 19.98 5.43 2.81
N SER A 663 21.28 5.12 2.87
CA SER A 663 21.82 4.18 3.85
C SER A 663 21.77 4.79 5.27
N PRO A 664 21.25 4.06 6.26
CA PRO A 664 21.26 4.49 7.67
C PRO A 664 22.66 4.65 8.28
N LEU A 665 23.68 4.15 7.58
CA LEU A 665 25.08 4.18 7.99
C LEU A 665 25.88 5.24 7.24
N ALA A 666 25.24 6.08 6.40
CA ALA A 666 25.99 7.06 5.63
C ALA A 666 26.69 8.08 6.54
N PRO A 667 27.98 8.37 6.29
CA PRO A 667 28.72 9.35 7.05
C PRO A 667 28.25 10.77 6.73
N LEU A 668 28.37 11.67 7.69
CA LEU A 668 28.17 13.10 7.49
C LEU A 668 29.29 13.64 6.57
N PRO A 669 28.98 14.32 5.46
CA PRO A 669 29.99 14.98 4.64
C PRO A 669 30.85 15.95 5.47
N GLY A 670 32.18 15.86 5.33
CA GLY A 670 33.13 16.69 6.06
C GLY A 670 33.48 16.19 7.48
N ASN A 671 32.70 15.28 8.06
CA ASN A 671 33.05 14.62 9.33
C ASN A 671 32.61 13.14 9.31
N PRO A 672 33.45 12.24 8.79
CA PRO A 672 33.09 10.83 8.62
C PRO A 672 32.95 10.04 9.93
N GLY A 673 33.29 10.64 11.09
CA GLY A 673 33.05 10.06 12.40
C GLY A 673 31.60 10.23 12.88
N LEU A 674 30.79 11.02 12.17
CA LEU A 674 29.37 11.22 12.44
C LEU A 674 28.52 10.64 11.31
N TYR A 675 27.26 10.35 11.62
CA TYR A 675 26.26 9.93 10.66
C TYR A 675 25.51 11.14 10.11
N GLY A 676 25.21 11.10 8.82
CA GLY A 676 24.29 12.03 8.14
C GLY A 676 23.60 11.34 6.97
N PRO A 677 22.76 10.31 7.22
CA PRO A 677 22.11 9.51 6.18
C PRO A 677 21.45 10.35 5.07
N GLU A 678 20.71 11.38 5.47
CA GLU A 678 19.89 12.21 4.60
C GLU A 678 20.74 13.01 3.60
N PHE A 679 22.02 13.26 3.92
CA PHE A 679 22.93 13.94 2.99
C PHE A 679 23.26 13.12 1.74
N GLN A 680 23.00 11.80 1.71
CA GLN A 680 23.16 11.01 0.48
C GLN A 680 22.22 11.48 -0.64
N ILE A 681 21.08 12.08 -0.28
CA ILE A 681 20.10 12.65 -1.20
C ILE A 681 20.07 14.19 -1.14
N ASP A 682 21.13 14.84 -0.66
CA ASP A 682 21.27 16.31 -0.63
C ASP A 682 22.59 16.78 -1.27
N SER A 683 22.92 16.21 -2.43
CA SER A 683 24.04 16.72 -3.24
C SER A 683 23.77 18.17 -3.71
N PRO A 684 24.80 18.96 -4.10
CA PRO A 684 24.60 20.32 -4.60
C PRO A 684 23.56 20.43 -5.72
N GLY A 685 23.48 19.43 -6.60
CA GLY A 685 22.47 19.37 -7.65
C GLY A 685 21.06 19.17 -7.10
N LEU A 686 20.89 18.25 -6.14
CA LEU A 686 19.59 17.98 -5.51
C LEU A 686 19.14 19.15 -4.62
N ALA A 687 20.06 19.82 -3.94
CA ALA A 687 19.77 21.04 -3.18
C ALA A 687 19.19 22.16 -4.08
N ILE A 688 19.76 22.35 -5.28
CA ILE A 688 19.22 23.29 -6.29
C ILE A 688 17.83 22.84 -6.76
N GLN A 689 17.62 21.54 -7.00
CA GLN A 689 16.30 21.04 -7.41
C GLN A 689 15.24 21.25 -6.32
N ARG A 690 15.61 21.02 -5.06
CA ARG A 690 14.73 21.29 -3.91
C ARG A 690 14.40 22.78 -3.80
N ALA A 691 15.38 23.64 -4.00
CA ALA A 691 15.16 25.09 -4.06
C ALA A 691 14.20 25.47 -5.20
N ASN A 692 14.41 24.96 -6.42
CA ASN A 692 13.49 25.18 -7.54
C ASN A 692 12.06 24.75 -7.22
N PHE A 693 11.89 23.60 -6.55
CA PHE A 693 10.57 23.13 -6.15
C PHE A 693 9.91 24.06 -5.12
N ILE A 694 10.65 24.52 -4.11
CA ILE A 694 10.17 25.52 -3.14
C ILE A 694 9.75 26.81 -3.85
N TYR A 695 10.51 27.26 -4.85
CA TYR A 695 10.13 28.41 -5.67
C TYR A 695 8.82 28.17 -6.43
N GLN A 696 8.65 26.98 -7.03
CA GLN A 696 7.41 26.61 -7.74
C GLN A 696 6.19 26.59 -6.80
N ILE A 697 6.37 26.11 -5.56
CA ILE A 697 5.34 26.15 -4.51
C ILE A 697 4.93 27.60 -4.22
N LEU A 698 5.88 28.47 -3.91
CA LEU A 698 5.62 29.86 -3.49
C LEU A 698 5.09 30.74 -4.64
N THR A 699 5.38 30.38 -5.89
CA THR A 699 4.91 31.12 -7.08
C THR A 699 3.65 30.53 -7.71
N GLY A 700 3.09 29.46 -7.13
CA GLY A 700 1.85 28.83 -7.63
C GLY A 700 2.02 28.08 -8.95
N GLN A 701 3.25 27.74 -9.35
CA GLN A 701 3.53 27.03 -10.61
C GLN A 701 3.09 25.57 -10.60
N ILE A 702 2.79 25.02 -9.42
CA ILE A 702 2.25 23.68 -9.23
C ILE A 702 0.71 23.62 -9.28
N GLY A 703 0.05 24.74 -9.62
CA GLY A 703 -1.39 24.79 -9.84
C GLY A 703 -2.20 24.52 -8.56
N SER A 704 -3.37 23.89 -8.73
CA SER A 704 -4.26 23.56 -7.60
C SER A 704 -3.75 22.44 -6.70
N ALA A 705 -2.71 21.70 -7.11
CA ALA A 705 -2.13 20.59 -6.35
C ALA A 705 -1.77 20.99 -4.92
N LEU A 706 -1.21 22.20 -4.77
CA LEU A 706 -0.86 22.80 -3.49
C LEU A 706 -1.02 24.31 -3.60
N THR A 707 -1.88 24.88 -2.76
CA THR A 707 -2.10 26.33 -2.70
C THR A 707 -1.57 26.90 -1.39
N VAL A 708 -0.77 27.95 -1.48
CA VAL A 708 -0.27 28.72 -0.34
C VAL A 708 -1.01 30.05 -0.24
N ASN A 709 -1.54 30.38 0.94
CA ASN A 709 -2.10 31.71 1.17
C ASN A 709 -0.99 32.72 1.52
N LEU A 710 -0.59 33.54 0.56
CA LEU A 710 0.43 34.57 0.75
C LEU A 710 -0.09 35.86 1.40
N THR A 711 -1.40 36.02 1.58
CA THR A 711 -2.02 37.25 2.10
C THR A 711 -1.42 37.75 3.43
N PRO A 712 -1.12 36.88 4.41
CA PRO A 712 -0.47 37.32 5.66
C PRO A 712 0.89 38.00 5.45
N PHE A 713 1.60 37.66 4.37
CA PHE A 713 2.92 38.20 4.06
C PHE A 713 2.83 39.40 3.13
N THR A 714 2.00 39.35 2.10
CA THR A 714 1.84 40.47 1.15
C THR A 714 1.28 41.71 1.82
N SER A 715 0.40 41.56 2.82
CA SER A 715 -0.11 42.67 3.63
C SER A 715 0.98 43.40 4.42
N LEU A 716 2.12 42.75 4.70
CA LEU A 716 3.26 43.31 5.43
C LEU A 716 4.39 43.78 4.50
N ALA A 717 4.27 43.64 3.18
CA ALA A 717 5.35 43.92 2.22
C ALA A 717 5.78 45.41 2.16
N GLY A 718 4.96 46.31 2.70
CA GLY A 718 5.31 47.73 2.90
C GLY A 718 6.29 47.97 4.04
N ASN A 719 6.45 47.01 4.96
CA ASN A 719 7.36 47.07 6.09
C ASN A 719 8.25 45.80 6.12
N PRO A 720 9.46 45.84 5.53
CA PRO A 720 10.35 44.68 5.44
C PRO A 720 10.65 44.04 6.79
N SER A 721 10.81 44.82 7.86
CA SER A 721 11.05 44.28 9.20
C SER A 721 9.86 43.48 9.73
N ALA A 722 8.63 43.97 9.53
CA ALA A 722 7.43 43.24 9.91
C ALA A 722 7.22 41.98 9.06
N LEU A 723 7.51 42.05 7.75
CA LEU A 723 7.46 40.89 6.85
C LEU A 723 8.45 39.80 7.29
N VAL A 724 9.72 40.16 7.53
CA VAL A 724 10.75 39.21 7.98
C VAL A 724 10.40 38.61 9.34
N GLU A 725 9.82 39.40 10.26
CA GLU A 725 9.36 38.86 11.53
C GLU A 725 8.15 37.91 11.37
N GLN A 726 7.23 38.18 10.45
CA GLN A 726 6.15 37.24 10.13
C GLN A 726 6.70 35.92 9.55
N VAL A 727 7.74 35.98 8.72
CA VAL A 727 8.45 34.78 8.22
C VAL A 727 9.15 34.04 9.37
N ASN A 728 9.80 34.75 10.29
CA ASN A 728 10.38 34.18 11.51
C ASN A 728 9.35 33.44 12.35
N GLN A 729 8.20 34.07 12.63
CA GLN A 729 7.14 33.44 13.41
C GLN A 729 6.51 32.24 12.70
N THR A 730 6.40 32.28 11.37
CA THR A 730 5.74 31.20 10.60
C THR A 730 6.65 30.00 10.38
N LEU A 731 7.88 30.20 9.91
CA LEU A 731 8.78 29.11 9.52
C LEU A 731 9.73 28.67 10.64
N PHE A 732 10.12 29.59 11.52
CA PHE A 732 11.10 29.34 12.59
C PHE A 732 10.48 29.44 13.99
N GLN A 733 9.19 29.74 14.09
CA GLN A 733 8.48 29.88 15.37
C GLN A 733 9.10 30.91 16.33
N GLY A 734 9.85 31.87 15.78
CA GLY A 734 10.57 32.90 16.53
C GLY A 734 12.07 32.65 16.72
N SER A 735 12.60 31.50 16.28
CA SER A 735 14.01 31.11 16.50
C SER A 735 14.97 31.48 15.37
N MET A 736 14.56 32.29 14.40
CA MET A 736 15.44 32.74 13.31
C MET A 736 16.63 33.52 13.87
N SER A 737 17.85 33.16 13.44
CA SER A 737 19.06 33.87 13.86
C SER A 737 19.07 35.32 13.35
N ASP A 738 19.82 36.18 14.05
CA ASP A 738 20.04 37.54 13.59
C ASP A 738 20.76 37.59 12.24
N GLY A 739 21.65 36.63 11.97
CA GLY A 739 22.35 36.52 10.69
C GLY A 739 21.38 36.29 9.54
N LEU A 740 20.51 35.30 9.64
CA LEU A 740 19.49 35.03 8.62
C LEU A 740 18.50 36.19 8.51
N ARG A 741 18.09 36.80 9.64
CA ARG A 741 17.24 38.00 9.64
C ARG A 741 17.84 39.12 8.81
N GLN A 742 19.14 39.42 8.96
CA GLN A 742 19.82 40.45 8.15
C GLN A 742 19.91 40.07 6.68
N VAL A 743 20.16 38.80 6.36
CA VAL A 743 20.14 38.32 4.97
C VAL A 743 18.76 38.56 4.34
N LEU A 744 17.68 38.17 5.03
CA LEU A 744 16.31 38.36 4.53
C LEU A 744 15.97 39.84 4.32
N LEU A 745 16.35 40.72 5.26
CA LEU A 745 16.18 42.16 5.11
C LEU A 745 16.93 42.72 3.91
N SER A 746 18.12 42.19 3.59
CA SER A 746 18.92 42.65 2.44
C SER A 746 18.33 42.22 1.09
N VAL A 747 17.71 41.04 1.00
CA VAL A 747 17.14 40.50 -0.25
C VAL A 747 15.71 40.98 -0.53
N VAL A 748 14.96 41.35 0.52
CA VAL A 748 13.66 42.03 0.39
C VAL A 748 13.92 43.48 -0.04
N GLY A 749 14.26 43.64 -1.32
CA GLY A 749 14.68 44.91 -1.89
C GLY A 749 13.56 45.94 -2.05
N THR A 750 13.98 47.19 -2.25
CA THR A 750 13.09 48.25 -2.75
C THR A 750 12.91 48.05 -4.27
N GLY A 751 11.70 48.25 -4.79
CA GLY A 751 11.39 48.09 -6.23
C GLY A 751 10.64 46.81 -6.64
N TYR A 752 10.50 45.82 -5.74
CA TYR A 752 9.62 44.67 -5.95
C TYR A 752 8.18 44.97 -5.51
N ASP A 753 7.20 44.35 -6.18
CA ASP A 753 5.80 44.39 -5.73
C ASP A 753 5.59 43.58 -4.44
N ALA A 754 4.41 43.68 -3.85
CA ALA A 754 4.10 43.05 -2.57
C ALA A 754 4.21 41.52 -2.60
N THR A 755 3.82 40.90 -3.72
CA THR A 755 3.85 39.44 -3.91
C THR A 755 5.28 38.95 -4.03
N ALA A 756 6.09 39.60 -4.87
CA ALA A 756 7.49 39.28 -5.07
C ALA A 756 8.28 39.40 -3.76
N LYS A 757 8.04 40.46 -2.96
CA LYS A 757 8.69 40.60 -1.64
C LYS A 757 8.37 39.45 -0.69
N ALA A 758 7.09 39.07 -0.60
CA ALA A 758 6.66 37.94 0.23
C ALA A 758 7.30 36.63 -0.23
N GLN A 759 7.29 36.36 -1.55
CA GLN A 759 7.89 35.17 -2.14
C GLN A 759 9.40 35.11 -1.92
N ILE A 760 10.13 36.22 -2.11
CA ILE A 760 11.58 36.30 -1.87
C ILE A 760 11.89 36.00 -0.40
N ALA A 761 11.19 36.64 0.54
CA ALA A 761 11.42 36.44 1.97
C ALA A 761 11.20 34.98 2.38
N LEU A 762 10.07 34.39 1.96
CA LEU A 762 9.73 32.99 2.24
C LEU A 762 10.70 32.01 1.56
N TYR A 763 11.09 32.27 0.32
CA TYR A 763 11.98 31.41 -0.45
C TYR A 763 13.35 31.31 0.21
N PHE A 764 14.02 32.44 0.46
CA PHE A 764 15.35 32.44 1.08
C PHE A 764 15.33 31.89 2.51
N ALA A 765 14.24 32.09 3.24
CA ALA A 765 14.03 31.45 4.54
C ALA A 765 13.94 29.93 4.41
N ALA A 766 13.08 29.44 3.51
CA ALA A 766 12.80 28.01 3.35
C ALA A 766 13.98 27.20 2.77
N ILE A 767 14.92 27.82 2.06
CA ILE A 767 16.14 27.15 1.56
C ILE A 767 17.36 27.36 2.46
N SER A 768 17.21 28.09 3.57
CA SER A 768 18.32 28.34 4.50
C SER A 768 18.75 27.05 5.20
N SER A 769 20.01 27.00 5.64
CA SER A 769 20.50 25.90 6.47
C SER A 769 19.74 25.79 7.79
N GLU A 770 19.33 26.91 8.39
CA GLU A 770 18.53 26.95 9.62
C GLU A 770 17.18 26.26 9.45
N TYR A 771 16.54 26.39 8.29
CA TYR A 771 15.26 25.74 8.03
C TYR A 771 15.41 24.28 7.59
N SER A 772 16.51 23.97 6.89
CA SER A 772 16.79 22.64 6.35
C SER A 772 17.14 21.62 7.45
N VAL A 773 17.57 22.07 8.62
CA VAL A 773 17.88 21.20 9.77
C VAL A 773 16.66 21.09 10.67
N GLN A 774 16.30 19.86 11.06
CA GLN A 774 15.39 19.64 12.18
C GLN A 774 16.21 19.70 13.48
N PRO A 775 15.94 20.69 14.36
CA PRO A 775 16.81 21.00 15.47
C PRO A 775 16.68 20.07 16.69
#